data_AF-A0A7S1Y3B1-F1
#
_entry.id   AF-A0A7S1Y3B1-F1
#
_cell.length_a   1.000
_cell.length_b   1.000
_cell.length_c   1.000
_cell.angle_alpha   90.00
_cell.angle_beta   90.00
_cell.angle_gamma   90.00
#
_symmetry.space_group_name_H-M   'P 1'
#
loop_
_entity.id
_entity.type
_entity.pdbx_description
1 polymer ?
#
loop_
_entity_poly.entity_id
_entity_poly.type
_entity_poly.pdbx_seq_one_letter_code
_entity_poly.pdbx_strand_id
1 'polypeptide(L)'
;IDAVEKELQSVQKASRETHSRLDAIDRELDKINSTLREANDQRYKNRDEERLMNALRRLKQHFPGVQGRLVDLCRPTQRRFNLAVTVAAGKDMDAIVVDTKQTGFDCMRYLRDQRVGTATFLPLDSLKVPSPESMESARNMTTSDQRFRLAADVIACDESVKTAVLYAVGNTIICDDLDSARQLCFGSSGGRARRGGGGGHHSGNARTKAVTIGGAVISKAGTMTGGVTRNDTNRAGRWDDQEISKLRKTKDELETERSELSGQSAGRGHDSKMDELRSSLGNLRNRNRFSKSDLEFTTSKLKEKETLVTAKDKRLRQLKPQLKKVEKDITGLQKDVEAAAKAVKDAEDEHLGPFREATGLRDLKAYEEAVGKSREEHAKKKQSVVEHITKLEQQKNYEANRDFQANITRTEKRIATRKTNLKAAKKKEKELKEQVDAARAVLEEAEEAVKEATDNEKSFDSAVKEAQVVFSEAQAERKKISKAITEEESALERLRSKLHETLQKARVEEVDLPTLAQSPAGRTRSSQATHQEEEDEDEEMTSTQAGTSSQLSQETGTVHFSQSDDARVIKERRAANRIDFSKLSNALKQRVSDREERKMRKDFEDQIAKLTADIGGMSPNMKAEEAFDAVTGKLKESSTDFDKAKSDARKAAAAFQKVKNNRARRFNDAFQHIDEALKTIYTDMTKSSKHPLGGNAYLSLDDTEEPYKGGMKFNAMPPMKRFRDMEQLSGGEKTVAALSLLFAIHSFRPAPFFVMDEVDAALDNVNLRKVCNYIRQRSESDFQCIVISLKDMFYERSEGLVGICRDVGTNSSRTLTLDLSKFREDQRETISKRASPRKTRRTSALVASPKRDDDDDDDDDDVDEAEAKERASVGSKKRRSDDGGRQDDDEGDEDGAEERSSRKKRSRGSSASAASKRSSKRRRSSASAASLKRDDDDDDDDGIEESE
;
A
#
# COMPACT_ATOMS: atom_id res chain seq x y z
N ILE A 1 7.65 22.96 -28.85
CA ILE A 1 6.83 21.85 -28.29
C ILE A 1 7.56 20.55 -28.58
N ASP A 2 7.76 20.27 -29.86
CA ASP A 2 8.46 19.17 -30.52
C ASP A 2 9.75 18.70 -29.82
N ALA A 3 10.61 19.63 -29.36
CA ALA A 3 11.83 19.30 -28.61
C ALA A 3 11.54 18.63 -27.25
N VAL A 4 10.66 19.25 -26.44
CA VAL A 4 10.15 18.71 -25.16
C VAL A 4 9.42 17.39 -25.38
N GLU A 5 8.74 17.26 -26.53
CA GLU A 5 7.98 16.06 -26.91
C GLU A 5 8.91 14.88 -27.27
N LYS A 6 10.01 15.14 -27.98
CA LYS A 6 11.09 14.16 -28.23
C LYS A 6 11.83 13.77 -26.95
N GLU A 7 12.10 14.72 -26.06
CA GLU A 7 12.75 14.45 -24.78
C GLU A 7 11.85 13.63 -23.85
N LEU A 8 10.54 13.91 -23.81
CA LEU A 8 9.57 13.10 -23.08
C LEU A 8 9.52 11.66 -23.62
N GLN A 9 9.66 11.46 -24.94
CA GLN A 9 9.71 10.13 -25.55
C GLN A 9 11.00 9.37 -25.21
N SER A 10 12.17 10.03 -25.19
CA SER A 10 13.44 9.36 -24.83
C SER A 10 13.47 8.96 -23.35
N VAL A 11 13.01 9.84 -22.45
CA VAL A 11 12.88 9.53 -21.01
C VAL A 11 11.86 8.41 -20.77
N GLN A 12 10.72 8.39 -21.48
CA GLN A 12 9.75 7.29 -21.42
C GLN A 12 10.32 5.95 -21.91
N LYS A 13 11.22 5.97 -22.91
CA LYS A 13 11.88 4.75 -23.38
C LYS A 13 12.84 4.21 -22.32
N ALA A 14 13.73 5.05 -21.79
CA ALA A 14 14.68 4.67 -20.75
C ALA A 14 13.99 4.14 -19.48
N SER A 15 12.93 4.83 -19.02
CA SER A 15 12.10 4.40 -17.88
C SER A 15 11.49 2.99 -18.09
N ARG A 16 11.04 2.65 -19.30
CA ARG A 16 10.53 1.30 -19.60
C ARG A 16 11.62 0.25 -19.64
N GLU A 17 12.80 0.59 -20.16
CA GLU A 17 13.94 -0.33 -20.27
C GLU A 17 14.50 -0.67 -18.89
N THR A 18 14.67 0.32 -17.99
CA THR A 18 15.09 0.06 -16.60
C THR A 18 14.04 -0.72 -15.81
N HIS A 19 12.76 -0.37 -15.92
CA HIS A 19 11.69 -1.11 -15.25
C HIS A 19 11.62 -2.56 -15.74
N SER A 20 11.77 -2.81 -17.05
CA SER A 20 11.79 -4.16 -17.61
C SER A 20 13.03 -4.98 -17.20
N ARG A 21 14.16 -4.34 -16.88
CA ARG A 21 15.35 -5.03 -16.35
C ARG A 21 15.18 -5.37 -14.87
N LEU A 22 14.66 -4.45 -14.05
CA LEU A 22 14.29 -4.72 -12.65
C LEU A 22 13.28 -5.88 -12.56
N ASP A 23 12.24 -5.86 -13.39
CA ASP A 23 11.20 -6.89 -13.45
C ASP A 23 11.74 -8.26 -13.91
N ALA A 24 12.91 -8.31 -14.57
CA ALA A 24 13.62 -9.54 -14.91
C ALA A 24 14.51 -10.02 -13.75
N ILE A 25 15.28 -9.11 -13.14
CA ILE A 25 16.16 -9.40 -12.00
C ILE A 25 15.36 -9.94 -10.81
N ASP A 26 14.19 -9.35 -10.49
CA ASP A 26 13.32 -9.83 -9.42
C ASP A 26 12.87 -11.29 -9.66
N ARG A 27 12.59 -11.67 -10.91
CA ARG A 27 12.21 -13.05 -11.28
C ARG A 27 13.39 -14.02 -11.27
N GLU A 28 14.62 -13.54 -11.36
CA GLU A 28 15.83 -14.37 -11.26
C GLU A 28 16.23 -14.53 -9.78
N LEU A 29 16.16 -13.44 -9.00
CA LEU A 29 16.30 -13.47 -7.55
C LEU A 29 15.23 -14.34 -6.88
N ASP A 30 13.97 -14.35 -7.32
CA ASP A 30 12.95 -15.25 -6.76
C ASP A 30 13.31 -16.74 -6.96
N LYS A 31 13.82 -17.13 -8.14
CA LYS A 31 14.27 -18.51 -8.43
C LYS A 31 15.52 -18.90 -7.63
N ILE A 32 16.47 -17.97 -7.48
CA ILE A 32 17.68 -18.22 -6.69
C ILE A 32 17.32 -18.28 -5.20
N ASN A 33 16.41 -17.42 -4.70
CA ASN A 33 15.93 -17.50 -3.33
C ASN A 33 15.05 -18.73 -3.06
N SER A 34 14.31 -19.27 -4.04
CA SER A 34 13.57 -20.54 -3.85
C SER A 34 14.52 -21.73 -3.75
N THR A 35 15.47 -21.87 -4.69
CA THR A 35 16.48 -22.94 -4.66
C THR A 35 17.41 -22.84 -3.44
N LEU A 36 17.77 -21.63 -3.00
CA LEU A 36 18.51 -21.43 -1.74
C LEU A 36 17.67 -21.75 -0.49
N ARG A 37 16.34 -21.56 -0.50
CA ARG A 37 15.46 -22.02 0.59
C ARG A 37 15.40 -23.54 0.63
N GLU A 38 15.12 -24.20 -0.50
CA GLU A 38 15.11 -25.67 -0.61
C GLU A 38 16.44 -26.31 -0.17
N ALA A 39 17.58 -25.65 -0.44
CA ALA A 39 18.91 -26.07 0.02
C ALA A 39 19.22 -25.74 1.50
N ASN A 40 18.63 -24.67 2.06
CA ASN A 40 18.79 -24.31 3.48
C ASN A 40 17.86 -25.13 4.40
N ASP A 41 16.66 -25.48 3.94
CA ASP A 41 15.71 -26.33 4.68
C ASP A 41 16.26 -27.75 4.92
N GLN A 42 17.16 -28.21 4.06
CA GLN A 42 17.95 -29.43 4.26
C GLN A 42 19.09 -29.27 5.29
N ARG A 43 19.58 -28.04 5.53
CA ARG A 43 20.71 -27.73 6.44
C ARG A 43 20.31 -27.43 7.88
N TYR A 44 19.04 -27.12 8.16
CA TYR A 44 18.55 -26.81 9.51
C TYR A 44 18.53 -28.04 10.45
N LYS A 45 19.72 -28.50 10.89
CA LYS A 45 19.85 -29.38 12.07
C LYS A 45 21.17 -29.35 12.86
N ASN A 46 22.30 -28.87 12.30
CA ASN A 46 23.62 -28.98 12.96
C ASN A 46 24.21 -27.63 13.42
N ARG A 47 23.79 -27.13 14.60
CA ARG A 47 24.41 -25.93 15.23
C ARG A 47 25.91 -26.12 15.50
N ASP A 48 26.33 -27.35 15.75
CA ASP A 48 27.73 -27.68 16.05
C ASP A 48 28.61 -27.83 14.80
N GLU A 49 28.00 -28.06 13.63
CA GLU A 49 28.71 -28.00 12.34
C GLU A 49 29.03 -26.55 11.95
N GLU A 50 28.11 -25.61 12.20
CA GLU A 50 28.37 -24.17 12.02
C GLU A 50 29.47 -23.67 12.98
N ARG A 51 29.49 -24.15 14.23
CA ARG A 51 30.57 -23.87 15.19
C ARG A 51 31.92 -24.40 14.67
N LEU A 52 31.96 -25.65 14.22
CA LEU A 52 33.17 -26.27 13.67
C LEU A 52 33.68 -25.55 12.42
N MET A 53 32.79 -25.15 11.51
CA MET A 53 33.16 -24.41 10.28
C MET A 53 33.71 -23.01 10.59
N ASN A 54 33.09 -22.28 11.54
CA ASN A 54 33.60 -20.98 11.97
C ASN A 54 34.94 -21.09 12.70
N ALA A 55 35.15 -22.16 13.49
CA ALA A 55 36.44 -22.46 14.09
C ALA A 55 37.50 -22.85 13.05
N LEU A 56 37.16 -23.64 12.04
CA LEU A 56 38.07 -24.04 10.96
C LEU A 56 38.53 -22.82 10.14
N ARG A 57 37.66 -21.83 9.91
CA ARG A 57 38.04 -20.55 9.28
C ARG A 57 39.08 -19.81 10.11
N ARG A 58 38.96 -19.79 11.44
CA ARG A 58 39.95 -19.18 12.37
C ARG A 58 41.24 -20.00 12.44
N LEU A 59 41.16 -21.33 12.47
CA LEU A 59 42.33 -22.21 12.41
C LEU A 59 43.16 -21.94 11.15
N LYS A 60 42.53 -21.83 9.98
CA LYS A 60 43.22 -21.44 8.72
C LYS A 60 43.85 -20.05 8.75
N GLN A 61 43.36 -19.13 9.58
CA GLN A 61 43.93 -17.79 9.73
C GLN A 61 45.10 -17.73 10.73
N HIS A 62 45.10 -18.57 11.76
CA HIS A 62 46.16 -18.61 12.78
C HIS A 62 47.25 -19.66 12.51
N PHE A 63 46.91 -20.74 11.80
CA PHE A 63 47.80 -21.88 11.52
C PHE A 63 47.81 -22.16 10.01
N PRO A 64 48.80 -21.62 9.24
CA PRO A 64 48.83 -21.76 7.77
C PRO A 64 49.02 -23.21 7.30
N GLY A 65 49.49 -24.11 8.18
CA GLY A 65 49.58 -25.56 7.91
C GLY A 65 48.25 -26.30 7.78
N VAL A 66 47.10 -25.64 8.04
CA VAL A 66 45.76 -26.25 7.99
C VAL A 66 45.17 -26.18 6.59
N GLN A 67 45.22 -27.29 5.84
CA GLN A 67 44.75 -27.31 4.46
C GLN A 67 43.22 -27.31 4.33
N GLY A 68 42.48 -27.96 5.23
CA GLY A 68 41.01 -28.03 5.21
C GLY A 68 40.44 -29.40 5.57
N ARG A 69 39.12 -29.61 5.47
CA ARG A 69 38.54 -30.96 5.62
C ARG A 69 38.73 -31.76 4.33
N LEU A 70 38.78 -33.08 4.43
CA LEU A 70 38.94 -33.94 3.24
C LEU A 70 37.82 -33.72 2.20
N VAL A 71 36.56 -33.55 2.64
CA VAL A 71 35.40 -33.17 1.79
C VAL A 71 35.61 -31.86 1.00
N ASP A 72 36.39 -30.91 1.54
CA ASP A 72 36.60 -29.61 0.91
C ASP A 72 37.79 -29.62 -0.08
N LEU A 73 38.57 -30.71 -0.12
CA LEU A 73 39.89 -30.81 -0.77
C LEU A 73 40.00 -31.89 -1.85
N CYS A 74 39.05 -32.81 -1.94
CA CYS A 74 38.92 -33.78 -3.03
C CYS A 74 37.52 -33.70 -3.65
N ARG A 75 37.27 -34.38 -4.79
CA ARG A 75 35.93 -34.45 -5.39
C ARG A 75 35.74 -35.75 -6.18
N PRO A 76 34.59 -36.46 -6.06
CA PRO A 76 34.24 -37.56 -6.95
C PRO A 76 34.17 -37.09 -8.41
N THR A 77 34.81 -37.82 -9.30
CA THR A 77 34.85 -37.53 -10.76
C THR A 77 33.48 -37.52 -11.43
N GLN A 78 32.50 -38.24 -10.87
CA GLN A 78 31.12 -38.25 -11.35
C GLN A 78 30.13 -38.33 -10.18
N ARG A 79 29.00 -37.60 -10.29
CA ARG A 79 27.95 -37.49 -9.26
C ARG A 79 27.42 -38.86 -8.76
N ARG A 80 27.42 -39.89 -9.64
CA ARG A 80 27.00 -41.28 -9.27
C ARG A 80 27.84 -41.88 -8.14
N PHE A 81 29.08 -41.43 -7.94
CA PHE A 81 29.98 -41.97 -6.92
C PHE A 81 30.00 -41.16 -5.61
N ASN A 82 29.24 -40.06 -5.51
CA ASN A 82 29.19 -39.22 -4.30
C ASN A 82 28.91 -40.02 -3.03
N LEU A 83 27.94 -40.93 -3.08
CA LEU A 83 27.59 -41.80 -1.95
C LEU A 83 28.69 -42.83 -1.66
N ALA A 84 29.14 -43.57 -2.68
CA ALA A 84 30.18 -44.60 -2.53
C ALA A 84 31.50 -44.05 -1.99
N VAL A 85 31.96 -42.88 -2.46
CA VAL A 85 33.18 -42.21 -1.95
C VAL A 85 33.01 -41.79 -0.50
N THR A 86 31.87 -41.17 -0.16
CA THR A 86 31.55 -40.73 1.20
C THR A 86 31.53 -41.91 2.18
N VAL A 87 30.92 -43.03 1.78
CA VAL A 87 30.87 -44.27 2.57
C VAL A 87 32.23 -44.99 2.60
N ALA A 88 33.04 -44.90 1.53
CA ALA A 88 34.37 -45.49 1.48
C ALA A 88 35.34 -44.84 2.48
N ALA A 89 35.36 -43.51 2.58
CA ALA A 89 36.21 -42.78 3.54
C ALA A 89 35.55 -42.58 4.93
N GLY A 90 34.22 -42.71 5.04
CA GLY A 90 33.51 -42.83 6.31
C GLY A 90 33.72 -41.66 7.27
N LYS A 91 34.36 -41.91 8.42
CA LYS A 91 34.64 -40.88 9.44
C LYS A 91 35.67 -39.85 8.95
N ASP A 92 36.63 -40.27 8.13
CA ASP A 92 37.78 -39.45 7.76
C ASP A 92 37.45 -38.40 6.68
N MET A 93 36.24 -38.45 6.13
CA MET A 93 35.64 -37.37 5.33
C MET A 93 35.54 -36.05 6.10
N ASP A 94 35.21 -36.10 7.39
CA ASP A 94 35.12 -34.93 8.27
C ASP A 94 36.47 -34.53 8.88
N ALA A 95 37.57 -35.26 8.57
CA ALA A 95 38.88 -35.01 9.14
C ALA A 95 39.61 -33.84 8.48
N ILE A 96 40.38 -33.10 9.28
CA ILE A 96 41.12 -31.91 8.88
C ILE A 96 42.56 -32.30 8.49
N VAL A 97 42.93 -32.06 7.24
CA VAL A 97 44.29 -32.29 6.72
C VAL A 97 45.20 -31.16 7.20
N VAL A 98 46.34 -31.53 7.78
CA VAL A 98 47.39 -30.60 8.25
C VAL A 98 48.75 -31.05 7.75
N ASP A 99 49.69 -30.11 7.63
CA ASP A 99 51.06 -30.41 7.20
C ASP A 99 51.82 -31.35 8.14
N THR A 100 51.76 -31.11 9.45
CA THR A 100 52.59 -31.78 10.45
C THR A 100 51.81 -32.20 11.70
N LYS A 101 52.40 -33.10 12.49
CA LYS A 101 51.90 -33.43 13.84
C LYS A 101 51.83 -32.22 14.76
N GLN A 102 52.80 -31.31 14.70
CA GLN A 102 52.86 -30.17 15.63
C GLN A 102 51.69 -29.20 15.41
N THR A 103 51.44 -28.79 14.16
CA THR A 103 50.26 -27.96 13.83
C THR A 103 48.95 -28.66 14.18
N GLY A 104 48.88 -29.99 14.03
CA GLY A 104 47.78 -30.81 14.54
C GLY A 104 47.56 -30.69 16.05
N PHE A 105 48.63 -30.76 16.87
CA PHE A 105 48.54 -30.56 18.32
C PHE A 105 48.11 -29.15 18.71
N ASP A 106 48.63 -28.12 18.03
CA ASP A 106 48.24 -26.72 18.30
C ASP A 106 46.78 -26.45 17.89
N CYS A 107 46.31 -27.04 16.79
CA CYS A 107 44.90 -26.99 16.41
C CYS A 107 43.99 -27.71 17.41
N MET A 108 44.41 -28.88 17.94
CA MET A 108 43.67 -29.59 19.00
C MET A 108 43.63 -28.78 20.30
N ARG A 109 44.72 -28.12 20.67
CA ARG A 109 44.77 -27.18 21.80
C ARG A 109 43.78 -26.03 21.57
N TYR A 110 43.81 -25.37 20.41
CA TYR A 110 42.89 -24.29 20.08
C TYR A 110 41.42 -24.72 20.14
N LEU A 111 41.05 -25.87 19.58
CA LEU A 111 39.67 -26.38 19.62
C LEU A 111 39.19 -26.70 21.04
N ARG A 112 40.07 -27.21 21.91
CA ARG A 112 39.79 -27.46 23.34
C ARG A 112 39.60 -26.13 24.08
N ASP A 113 40.52 -25.20 23.91
CA ASP A 113 40.53 -23.93 24.61
C ASP A 113 39.34 -23.04 24.16
N GLN A 114 38.88 -23.17 22.91
CA GLN A 114 37.65 -22.55 22.38
C GLN A 114 36.36 -23.40 22.58
N ARG A 115 36.45 -24.59 23.18
CA ARG A 115 35.32 -25.53 23.43
C ARG A 115 34.46 -25.85 22.20
N VAL A 116 35.07 -25.97 21.03
CA VAL A 116 34.37 -26.12 19.73
C VAL A 116 33.78 -27.52 19.52
N GLY A 117 34.42 -28.56 20.07
CA GLY A 117 34.07 -29.96 19.88
C GLY A 117 35.27 -30.82 19.47
N THR A 118 35.01 -32.07 19.10
CA THR A 118 36.04 -33.04 18.66
C THR A 118 36.20 -33.06 17.15
N ALA A 119 37.43 -32.96 16.64
CA ALA A 119 37.76 -33.15 15.23
C ALA A 119 38.91 -34.16 15.06
N THR A 120 38.90 -34.93 13.97
CA THR A 120 40.05 -35.75 13.56
C THR A 120 41.03 -34.88 12.78
N PHE A 121 42.34 -35.03 13.02
CA PHE A 121 43.39 -34.39 12.23
C PHE A 121 44.24 -35.44 11.51
N LEU A 122 44.61 -35.16 10.25
CA LEU A 122 45.41 -36.04 9.39
C LEU A 122 46.73 -35.33 9.02
N PRO A 123 47.85 -35.61 9.74
CA PRO A 123 49.13 -34.95 9.52
C PRO A 123 49.93 -35.60 8.37
N LEU A 124 50.16 -34.85 7.29
CA LEU A 124 50.80 -35.33 6.08
C LEU A 124 52.23 -35.87 6.32
N ASP A 125 52.94 -35.35 7.33
CA ASP A 125 54.27 -35.81 7.75
C ASP A 125 54.37 -37.29 8.16
N SER A 126 53.26 -37.96 8.46
CA SER A 126 53.31 -39.29 9.11
C SER A 126 52.09 -40.20 8.91
N LEU A 127 51.22 -39.87 7.95
CA LEU A 127 50.18 -40.78 7.48
C LEU A 127 50.79 -42.01 6.79
N LYS A 128 50.52 -43.20 7.34
CA LYS A 128 50.91 -44.48 6.72
C LYS A 128 49.92 -44.86 5.62
N VAL A 129 50.22 -44.46 4.39
CA VAL A 129 49.48 -44.90 3.19
C VAL A 129 49.74 -46.38 2.86
N PRO A 130 48.85 -47.07 2.11
CA PRO A 130 49.11 -48.40 1.58
C PRO A 130 50.33 -48.41 0.63
N SER A 131 51.04 -49.55 0.54
CA SER A 131 52.17 -49.66 -0.39
C SER A 131 51.69 -49.64 -1.87
N PRO A 132 52.50 -49.12 -2.80
CA PRO A 132 52.16 -49.09 -4.23
C PRO A 132 51.81 -50.48 -4.77
N GLU A 133 52.59 -51.50 -4.45
CA GLU A 133 52.37 -52.91 -4.82
C GLU A 133 50.98 -53.41 -4.39
N SER A 134 50.52 -53.02 -3.18
CA SER A 134 49.21 -53.42 -2.66
C SER A 134 48.06 -52.71 -3.39
N MET A 135 48.32 -51.50 -3.89
CA MET A 135 47.38 -50.70 -4.66
C MET A 135 47.32 -51.13 -6.12
N GLU A 136 48.46 -51.49 -6.72
CA GLU A 136 48.54 -52.11 -8.05
C GLU A 136 47.93 -53.52 -8.05
N SER A 137 48.15 -54.32 -7.01
CA SER A 137 47.44 -55.59 -6.82
C SER A 137 45.92 -55.38 -6.79
N ALA A 138 45.44 -54.36 -6.07
CA ALA A 138 44.02 -54.01 -6.06
C ALA A 138 43.51 -53.50 -7.42
N ARG A 139 44.28 -52.68 -8.16
CA ARG A 139 43.93 -52.26 -9.53
C ARG A 139 43.86 -53.46 -10.48
N ASN A 140 44.84 -54.36 -10.44
CA ASN A 140 44.90 -55.55 -11.29
C ASN A 140 43.73 -56.53 -11.04
N MET A 141 43.16 -56.54 -9.83
CA MET A 141 41.90 -57.24 -9.54
C MET A 141 40.65 -56.57 -10.18
N THR A 142 40.76 -55.32 -10.63
CA THR A 142 39.67 -54.56 -11.27
C THR A 142 39.83 -54.37 -12.78
N THR A 143 41.06 -54.42 -13.33
CA THR A 143 41.35 -54.19 -14.75
C THR A 143 40.60 -55.13 -15.71
N SER A 144 40.17 -56.30 -15.24
CA SER A 144 39.47 -57.32 -16.03
C SER A 144 37.96 -57.12 -16.19
N ASP A 145 37.31 -56.27 -15.38
CA ASP A 145 35.85 -56.15 -15.35
C ASP A 145 35.39 -54.74 -14.95
N GLN A 146 34.69 -54.04 -15.85
CA GLN A 146 34.32 -52.62 -15.72
C GLN A 146 33.40 -52.30 -14.52
N ARG A 147 32.82 -53.33 -13.89
CA ARG A 147 31.95 -53.25 -12.70
C ARG A 147 32.72 -52.95 -11.42
N PHE A 148 34.06 -52.99 -11.45
CA PHE A 148 34.94 -52.71 -10.32
C PHE A 148 35.87 -51.54 -10.60
N ARG A 149 36.09 -50.67 -9.62
CA ARG A 149 37.03 -49.54 -9.71
C ARG A 149 37.72 -49.31 -8.37
N LEU A 150 39.03 -49.04 -8.35
CA LEU A 150 39.68 -48.59 -7.12
C LEU A 150 39.09 -47.22 -6.72
N ALA A 151 38.66 -47.08 -5.46
CA ALA A 151 37.98 -45.87 -4.98
C ALA A 151 38.87 -44.61 -5.07
N ALA A 152 40.20 -44.76 -4.96
CA ALA A 152 41.15 -43.67 -5.17
C ALA A 152 41.11 -43.11 -6.61
N ASP A 153 40.92 -43.96 -7.61
CA ASP A 153 40.92 -43.58 -9.03
C ASP A 153 39.63 -42.88 -9.46
N VAL A 154 38.61 -42.92 -8.60
CA VAL A 154 37.31 -42.25 -8.78
C VAL A 154 37.32 -40.82 -8.20
N ILE A 155 38.37 -40.44 -7.46
CA ILE A 155 38.48 -39.17 -6.72
C ILE A 155 39.53 -38.27 -7.36
N ALA A 156 39.12 -37.10 -7.84
CA ALA A 156 40.04 -36.02 -8.18
C ALA A 156 40.52 -35.32 -6.90
N CYS A 157 41.81 -35.07 -6.78
CA CYS A 157 42.43 -34.33 -5.68
C CYS A 157 43.78 -33.75 -6.10
N ASP A 158 44.22 -32.70 -5.42
CA ASP A 158 45.55 -32.13 -5.63
C ASP A 158 46.64 -33.03 -5.05
N GLU A 159 47.83 -33.02 -5.67
CA GLU A 159 48.96 -33.91 -5.32
C GLU A 159 49.39 -33.76 -3.85
N SER A 160 49.19 -32.59 -3.25
CA SER A 160 49.45 -32.28 -1.84
C SER A 160 48.51 -32.96 -0.83
N VAL A 161 47.28 -33.31 -1.25
CA VAL A 161 46.24 -33.94 -0.40
C VAL A 161 46.15 -35.45 -0.66
N LYS A 162 46.72 -35.91 -1.77
CA LYS A 162 46.71 -37.29 -2.27
C LYS A 162 47.06 -38.33 -1.19
N THR A 163 48.07 -38.07 -0.35
CA THR A 163 48.43 -38.94 0.80
C THR A 163 47.30 -39.10 1.81
N ALA A 164 46.55 -38.04 2.13
CA ALA A 164 45.40 -38.11 3.02
C ALA A 164 44.20 -38.84 2.38
N VAL A 165 43.97 -38.65 1.07
CA VAL A 165 42.94 -39.39 0.31
C VAL A 165 43.26 -40.88 0.27
N LEU A 166 44.52 -41.26 -0.04
CA LEU A 166 44.96 -42.66 -0.07
C LEU A 166 44.92 -43.33 1.31
N TYR A 167 45.11 -42.58 2.40
CA TYR A 167 44.92 -43.08 3.76
C TYR A 167 43.43 -43.34 4.07
N ALA A 168 42.56 -42.33 3.91
CA ALA A 168 41.15 -42.41 4.28
C ALA A 168 40.37 -43.46 3.45
N VAL A 169 40.73 -43.61 2.17
CA VAL A 169 40.06 -44.54 1.24
C VAL A 169 40.73 -45.91 1.24
N GLY A 170 42.06 -45.96 1.29
CA GLY A 170 42.86 -47.19 1.19
C GLY A 170 42.55 -48.04 -0.04
N ASN A 171 42.85 -49.33 0.02
CA ASN A 171 42.48 -50.32 -1.00
C ASN A 171 40.97 -50.68 -0.93
N THR A 172 40.09 -49.67 -1.01
CA THR A 172 38.65 -49.87 -1.16
C THR A 172 38.30 -49.94 -2.63
N ILE A 173 37.54 -50.96 -3.05
CA ILE A 173 37.01 -51.09 -4.41
C ILE A 173 35.54 -50.66 -4.41
N ILE A 174 35.17 -49.83 -5.38
CA ILE A 174 33.78 -49.48 -5.67
C ILE A 174 33.22 -50.50 -6.65
N CYS A 175 32.04 -51.03 -6.31
CA CYS A 175 31.24 -51.94 -7.13
C CYS A 175 29.95 -51.23 -7.55
N ASP A 176 29.35 -51.61 -8.68
CA ASP A 176 27.98 -51.19 -8.98
C ASP A 176 26.98 -51.85 -7.99
N ASP A 177 26.93 -53.19 -7.98
CA ASP A 177 25.94 -53.98 -7.23
C ASP A 177 26.49 -54.77 -6.03
N LEU A 178 25.60 -55.15 -5.10
CA LEU A 178 25.92 -55.94 -3.91
C LEU A 178 26.41 -57.36 -4.23
N ASP A 179 25.83 -58.02 -5.23
CA ASP A 179 26.27 -59.36 -5.63
C ASP A 179 27.64 -59.33 -6.31
N SER A 180 27.97 -58.25 -7.04
CA SER A 180 29.32 -58.01 -7.57
C SER A 180 30.33 -57.81 -6.43
N ALA A 181 29.98 -57.02 -5.40
CA ALA A 181 30.80 -56.88 -4.20
C ALA A 181 30.97 -58.22 -3.44
N ARG A 182 29.92 -59.04 -3.37
CA ARG A 182 29.95 -60.37 -2.76
C ARG A 182 30.85 -61.33 -3.53
N GLN A 183 30.80 -61.33 -4.86
CA GLN A 183 31.70 -62.09 -5.72
C GLN A 183 33.16 -61.67 -5.51
N LEU A 184 33.43 -60.37 -5.40
CA LEU A 184 34.78 -59.85 -5.16
C LEU A 184 35.34 -60.23 -3.78
N CYS A 185 34.54 -60.12 -2.70
CA CYS A 185 35.00 -60.38 -1.33
C CYS A 185 35.02 -61.87 -0.93
N PHE A 186 34.23 -62.74 -1.58
CA PHE A 186 34.06 -64.15 -1.18
C PHE A 186 34.24 -65.18 -2.32
N GLY A 187 34.48 -64.73 -3.57
CA GLY A 187 34.34 -65.55 -4.78
C GLY A 187 35.31 -66.72 -5.00
N SER A 188 36.43 -66.81 -4.27
CA SER A 188 37.38 -67.93 -4.42
C SER A 188 36.84 -69.28 -3.91
N SER A 189 35.64 -69.34 -3.31
CA SER A 189 34.98 -70.58 -2.88
C SER A 189 34.27 -71.33 -4.03
N GLY A 190 34.93 -71.42 -5.20
CA GLY A 190 34.37 -71.97 -6.44
C GLY A 190 34.45 -73.51 -6.58
N GLY A 191 34.82 -74.24 -5.52
CA GLY A 191 35.18 -75.66 -5.60
C GLY A 191 34.53 -76.55 -4.53
N ARG A 192 33.34 -77.10 -4.82
CA ARG A 192 32.63 -78.21 -4.14
C ARG A 192 33.14 -78.59 -2.73
N ALA A 193 32.67 -77.89 -1.69
CA ALA A 193 32.78 -78.35 -0.31
C ALA A 193 31.93 -79.62 -0.10
N ARG A 194 32.57 -80.80 -0.23
CA ARG A 194 31.94 -82.11 -0.04
C ARG A 194 31.90 -82.46 1.44
N ARG A 195 30.75 -82.93 1.92
CA ARG A 195 30.49 -83.49 3.27
C ARG A 195 31.67 -84.31 3.82
N GLY A 196 32.33 -83.79 4.85
CA GLY A 196 33.44 -84.41 5.58
C GLY A 196 34.01 -83.44 6.62
N GLY A 197 34.46 -83.93 7.78
CA GLY A 197 35.05 -83.12 8.84
C GLY A 197 36.57 -83.07 8.80
N GLY A 198 37.16 -82.14 9.54
CA GLY A 198 38.61 -81.97 9.69
C GLY A 198 39.00 -80.49 9.77
N GLY A 199 39.71 -80.09 10.83
CA GLY A 199 40.24 -78.72 10.95
C GLY A 199 41.44 -78.51 10.01
N GLY A 200 41.50 -77.37 9.33
CA GLY A 200 42.61 -77.04 8.42
C GLY A 200 42.64 -75.56 8.04
N HIS A 201 43.77 -74.90 8.32
CA HIS A 201 43.99 -73.48 8.00
C HIS A 201 43.87 -73.22 6.50
N HIS A 202 42.86 -72.46 6.09
CA HIS A 202 42.77 -71.91 4.73
C HIS A 202 43.51 -70.58 4.66
N SER A 203 44.77 -70.63 4.26
CA SER A 203 45.62 -69.46 4.05
C SER A 203 45.31 -68.75 2.73
N GLY A 204 45.56 -67.43 2.67
CA GLY A 204 45.98 -66.79 1.42
C GLY A 204 44.93 -66.44 0.37
N ASN A 205 43.80 -65.81 0.74
CA ASN A 205 43.03 -65.01 -0.22
C ASN A 205 42.80 -63.60 0.34
N ALA A 206 43.21 -62.56 -0.40
CA ALA A 206 43.25 -61.18 0.10
C ALA A 206 41.84 -60.63 0.35
N ARG A 207 41.48 -60.36 1.61
CA ARG A 207 40.18 -59.77 1.97
C ARG A 207 40.17 -58.28 1.69
N THR A 208 39.75 -57.91 0.49
CA THR A 208 39.60 -56.51 0.06
C THR A 208 38.28 -55.91 0.55
N LYS A 209 38.26 -54.59 0.82
CA LYS A 209 37.05 -53.86 1.22
C LYS A 209 36.29 -53.44 -0.04
N ALA A 210 35.00 -53.76 -0.11
CA ALA A 210 34.13 -53.38 -1.22
C ALA A 210 33.03 -52.42 -0.75
N VAL A 211 32.65 -51.46 -1.60
CA VAL A 211 31.56 -50.50 -1.36
C VAL A 211 30.70 -50.41 -2.63
N THR A 212 29.38 -50.56 -2.51
CA THR A 212 28.48 -50.42 -3.68
C THR A 212 28.16 -48.95 -3.97
N ILE A 213 27.71 -48.64 -5.19
CA ILE A 213 27.14 -47.31 -5.50
C ILE A 213 25.97 -46.98 -4.57
N GLY A 214 25.18 -47.98 -4.19
CA GLY A 214 24.11 -47.88 -3.20
C GLY A 214 24.56 -47.74 -1.74
N GLY A 215 25.85 -47.58 -1.46
CA GLY A 215 26.37 -47.31 -0.11
C GLY A 215 26.41 -48.51 0.85
N ALA A 216 26.26 -49.75 0.35
CA ALA A 216 26.50 -50.94 1.16
C ALA A 216 28.00 -51.27 1.23
N VAL A 217 28.49 -51.76 2.35
CA VAL A 217 29.92 -52.00 2.63
C VAL A 217 30.18 -53.45 3.00
N ILE A 218 31.23 -54.04 2.44
CA ILE A 218 31.83 -55.29 2.90
C ILE A 218 33.26 -54.97 3.36
N SER A 219 33.54 -55.16 4.65
CA SER A 219 34.84 -54.83 5.24
C SER A 219 35.90 -55.91 4.98
N LYS A 220 37.19 -55.58 5.18
CA LYS A 220 38.29 -56.56 5.15
C LYS A 220 38.14 -57.68 6.21
N ALA A 221 37.36 -57.46 7.27
CA ALA A 221 37.05 -58.49 8.25
C ALA A 221 35.98 -59.49 7.76
N GLY A 222 35.20 -59.12 6.74
CA GLY A 222 34.02 -59.85 6.28
C GLY A 222 32.70 -59.37 6.89
N THR A 223 32.73 -58.34 7.76
CA THR A 223 31.50 -57.70 8.24
C THR A 223 30.81 -56.93 7.13
N MET A 224 29.49 -57.05 7.04
CA MET A 224 28.67 -56.42 6.01
C MET A 224 27.75 -55.38 6.64
N THR A 225 27.74 -54.16 6.10
CA THR A 225 26.88 -53.06 6.54
C THR A 225 25.97 -52.65 5.38
N GLY A 226 24.67 -52.74 5.57
CA GLY A 226 23.65 -52.40 4.58
C GLY A 226 22.66 -51.39 5.12
N GLY A 227 22.17 -50.52 4.23
CA GLY A 227 21.31 -49.39 4.57
C GLY A 227 22.10 -48.08 4.67
N VAL A 228 21.79 -47.12 3.80
CA VAL A 228 22.40 -45.79 3.82
C VAL A 228 21.85 -45.03 5.02
N THR A 229 22.72 -44.55 5.92
CA THR A 229 22.23 -43.74 7.04
C THR A 229 21.86 -42.33 6.57
N ARG A 230 20.95 -41.67 7.30
CA ARG A 230 20.60 -40.26 7.07
C ARG A 230 21.82 -39.33 7.19
N ASN A 231 22.85 -39.73 7.94
CA ASN A 231 24.10 -38.97 8.04
C ASN A 231 24.95 -39.12 6.77
N ASP A 232 24.92 -40.28 6.12
CA ASP A 232 25.67 -40.52 4.89
C ASP A 232 24.98 -39.86 3.68
N THR A 233 23.65 -39.83 3.63
CA THR A 233 22.93 -38.98 2.64
C THR A 233 23.23 -37.51 2.84
N ASN A 234 23.23 -37.03 4.10
CA ASN A 234 23.54 -35.61 4.39
C ASN A 234 24.98 -35.26 4.03
N ARG A 235 25.96 -36.13 4.35
CA ARG A 235 27.36 -35.97 3.94
C ARG A 235 27.52 -35.99 2.42
N ALA A 236 26.85 -36.90 1.72
CA ALA A 236 26.87 -36.97 0.25
C ALA A 236 26.19 -35.76 -0.42
N GLY A 237 25.28 -35.07 0.28
CA GLY A 237 24.70 -33.78 -0.15
C GLY A 237 25.66 -32.60 -0.06
N ARG A 238 26.70 -32.65 0.79
CA ARG A 238 27.71 -31.58 0.90
C ARG A 238 28.55 -31.38 -0.37
N TRP A 239 28.52 -32.35 -1.29
CA TRP A 239 29.14 -32.22 -2.61
C TRP A 239 28.51 -31.11 -3.49
N ASP A 240 27.30 -30.65 -3.14
CA ASP A 240 26.59 -29.57 -3.86
C ASP A 240 26.88 -28.16 -3.28
N ASP A 241 27.67 -28.05 -2.19
CA ASP A 241 28.01 -26.77 -1.54
C ASP A 241 28.66 -25.75 -2.49
N GLN A 242 29.43 -26.20 -3.49
CA GLN A 242 30.03 -25.32 -4.49
C GLN A 242 29.01 -24.72 -5.45
N GLU A 243 27.90 -25.42 -5.74
CA GLU A 243 26.83 -24.91 -6.61
C GLU A 243 25.93 -23.95 -5.83
N ILE A 244 25.66 -24.24 -4.55
CA ILE A 244 25.01 -23.31 -3.61
C ILE A 244 25.86 -22.04 -3.40
N SER A 245 27.20 -22.16 -3.36
CA SER A 245 28.13 -21.03 -3.28
C SER A 245 28.11 -20.16 -4.55
N LYS A 246 28.05 -20.77 -5.74
CA LYS A 246 27.85 -20.05 -7.01
C LYS A 246 26.51 -19.31 -7.04
N LEU A 247 25.42 -19.97 -6.63
CA LEU A 247 24.09 -19.38 -6.55
C LEU A 247 24.04 -18.18 -5.59
N ARG A 248 24.80 -18.22 -4.49
CA ARG A 248 24.98 -17.06 -3.59
C ARG A 248 25.72 -15.92 -4.29
N LYS A 249 26.83 -16.16 -4.98
CA LYS A 249 27.52 -15.11 -5.76
C LYS A 249 26.61 -14.46 -6.81
N THR A 250 25.92 -15.26 -7.62
CA THR A 250 24.99 -14.72 -8.63
C THR A 250 23.80 -13.99 -8.00
N LYS A 251 23.41 -14.37 -6.77
CA LYS A 251 22.43 -13.60 -5.99
C LYS A 251 23.02 -12.25 -5.59
N ASP A 252 24.20 -12.23 -4.99
CA ASP A 252 24.84 -11.00 -4.50
C ASP A 252 25.09 -10.02 -5.66
N GLU A 253 25.55 -10.54 -6.81
CA GLU A 253 25.71 -9.81 -8.07
C GLU A 253 24.38 -9.21 -8.57
N LEU A 254 23.31 -10.00 -8.63
CA LEU A 254 21.97 -9.51 -9.01
C LEU A 254 21.36 -8.55 -7.98
N GLU A 255 21.62 -8.72 -6.68
CA GLU A 255 21.20 -7.76 -5.65
C GLU A 255 21.98 -6.44 -5.75
N THR A 256 23.25 -6.45 -6.20
CA THR A 256 23.98 -5.21 -6.55
C THR A 256 23.44 -4.53 -7.81
N GLU A 257 23.23 -5.26 -8.92
CA GLU A 257 22.65 -4.68 -10.15
C GLU A 257 21.24 -4.13 -9.88
N ARG A 258 20.44 -4.85 -9.09
CA ARG A 258 19.14 -4.37 -8.60
C ARG A 258 19.27 -3.10 -7.77
N SER A 259 20.26 -3.00 -6.90
CA SER A 259 20.50 -1.82 -6.06
C SER A 259 20.89 -0.60 -6.90
N GLU A 260 21.73 -0.79 -7.93
CA GLU A 260 22.14 0.28 -8.85
C GLU A 260 20.98 0.77 -9.72
N LEU A 261 20.25 -0.15 -10.36
CA LEU A 261 19.06 0.17 -11.17
C LEU A 261 17.92 0.73 -10.32
N SER A 262 17.75 0.25 -9.09
CA SER A 262 16.83 0.83 -8.10
C SER A 262 17.30 2.22 -7.65
N GLY A 263 18.59 2.46 -7.51
CA GLY A 263 19.13 3.81 -7.27
C GLY A 263 18.78 4.78 -8.40
N GLN A 264 18.96 4.35 -9.65
CA GLN A 264 18.60 5.12 -10.84
C GLN A 264 17.08 5.31 -11.01
N SER A 265 16.25 4.38 -10.52
CA SER A 265 14.78 4.41 -10.65
C SER A 265 14.02 4.98 -9.45
N ALA A 266 14.59 4.92 -8.24
CA ALA A 266 14.03 5.47 -7.00
C ALA A 266 14.58 6.86 -6.70
N GLY A 267 15.76 7.20 -7.24
CA GLY A 267 16.08 8.59 -7.55
C GLY A 267 15.00 9.15 -8.46
N ARG A 268 14.20 10.10 -7.96
CA ARG A 268 12.96 10.59 -8.60
C ARG A 268 13.13 11.11 -10.04
N GLY A 269 14.36 11.35 -10.49
CA GLY A 269 14.70 12.08 -11.72
C GLY A 269 14.01 11.59 -13.00
N HIS A 270 13.80 10.30 -13.22
CA HIS A 270 13.12 9.85 -14.45
C HIS A 270 11.61 10.19 -14.45
N ASP A 271 10.90 9.91 -13.35
CA ASP A 271 9.47 10.20 -13.24
C ASP A 271 9.20 11.69 -13.01
N SER A 272 10.01 12.38 -12.20
CA SER A 272 9.90 13.84 -12.01
C SER A 272 10.19 14.57 -13.30
N LYS A 273 11.25 14.22 -14.04
CA LYS A 273 11.53 14.83 -15.34
C LYS A 273 10.45 14.49 -16.36
N MET A 274 9.81 13.32 -16.32
CA MET A 274 8.62 13.06 -17.14
C MET A 274 7.46 14.00 -16.79
N ASP A 275 7.16 14.23 -15.51
CA ASP A 275 6.04 15.08 -15.10
C ASP A 275 6.34 16.59 -15.25
N GLU A 276 7.59 17.01 -15.08
CA GLU A 276 8.10 18.33 -15.46
C GLU A 276 7.98 18.56 -16.97
N LEU A 277 8.43 17.61 -17.81
CA LEU A 277 8.30 17.68 -19.26
C LEU A 277 6.82 17.64 -19.69
N ARG A 278 5.95 16.86 -19.04
CA ARG A 278 4.49 16.86 -19.27
C ARG A 278 3.85 18.19 -18.90
N SER A 279 4.19 18.76 -17.75
CA SER A 279 3.71 20.06 -17.28
C SER A 279 4.16 21.18 -18.22
N SER A 280 5.44 21.19 -18.58
CA SER A 280 6.02 22.09 -19.58
C SER A 280 5.34 21.96 -20.94
N LEU A 281 5.15 20.73 -21.46
CA LEU A 281 4.44 20.46 -22.71
C LEU A 281 2.99 20.97 -22.66
N GLY A 282 2.29 20.77 -21.54
CA GLY A 282 0.95 21.30 -21.30
C GLY A 282 0.91 22.83 -21.32
N ASN A 283 1.83 23.47 -20.59
CA ASN A 283 1.94 24.93 -20.52
C ASN A 283 2.33 25.54 -21.88
N LEU A 284 3.27 24.95 -22.62
CA LEU A 284 3.61 25.39 -23.98
C LEU A 284 2.46 25.17 -24.97
N ARG A 285 1.72 24.06 -24.90
CA ARG A 285 0.53 23.81 -25.73
C ARG A 285 -0.59 24.79 -25.43
N ASN A 286 -0.86 25.07 -24.16
CA ASN A 286 -1.84 26.06 -23.72
C ASN A 286 -1.44 27.47 -24.16
N ARG A 287 -0.17 27.88 -23.99
CA ARG A 287 0.32 29.19 -24.45
C ARG A 287 0.29 29.32 -25.97
N ASN A 288 0.66 28.27 -26.72
CA ASN A 288 0.55 28.25 -28.19
C ASN A 288 -0.92 28.38 -28.64
N ARG A 289 -1.85 27.64 -28.02
CA ARG A 289 -3.29 27.75 -28.29
C ARG A 289 -3.83 29.15 -27.99
N PHE A 290 -3.43 29.75 -26.87
CA PHE A 290 -3.82 31.12 -26.51
C PHE A 290 -3.27 32.12 -27.52
N SER A 291 -1.96 32.11 -27.79
CA SER A 291 -1.33 33.02 -28.75
C SER A 291 -1.86 32.86 -30.18
N LYS A 292 -2.28 31.67 -30.61
CA LYS A 292 -2.98 31.48 -31.90
C LYS A 292 -4.37 32.10 -31.89
N SER A 293 -5.18 31.83 -30.86
CA SER A 293 -6.51 32.41 -30.74
C SER A 293 -6.47 33.94 -30.64
N ASP A 294 -5.46 34.50 -29.99
CA ASP A 294 -5.24 35.94 -29.87
C ASP A 294 -4.69 36.55 -31.16
N LEU A 295 -3.82 35.84 -31.91
CA LEU A 295 -3.40 36.24 -33.26
C LEU A 295 -4.59 36.26 -34.24
N GLU A 296 -5.46 35.24 -34.21
CA GLU A 296 -6.68 35.16 -35.03
C GLU A 296 -7.67 36.29 -34.67
N PHE A 297 -7.83 36.60 -33.38
CA PHE A 297 -8.67 37.69 -32.89
C PHE A 297 -8.13 39.08 -33.25
N THR A 298 -6.82 39.32 -33.02
CA THR A 298 -6.16 40.60 -33.33
C THR A 298 -6.05 40.86 -34.82
N THR A 299 -5.74 39.86 -35.65
CA THR A 299 -5.73 40.02 -37.12
C THR A 299 -7.14 40.22 -37.70
N SER A 300 -8.17 39.62 -37.09
CA SER A 300 -9.57 39.89 -37.46
C SER A 300 -9.99 41.32 -37.09
N LYS A 301 -9.65 41.77 -35.87
CA LYS A 301 -9.86 43.16 -35.43
C LYS A 301 -9.07 44.18 -36.25
N LEU A 302 -7.85 43.85 -36.69
CA LEU A 302 -7.04 44.73 -37.53
C LEU A 302 -7.78 45.03 -38.85
N LYS A 303 -8.27 43.99 -39.54
CA LYS A 303 -9.09 44.11 -40.76
C LYS A 303 -10.38 44.89 -40.52
N GLU A 304 -11.03 44.69 -39.38
CA GLU A 304 -12.20 45.48 -38.95
C GLU A 304 -11.85 46.98 -38.78
N LYS A 305 -10.69 47.31 -38.21
CA LYS A 305 -10.24 48.71 -38.05
C LYS A 305 -9.74 49.32 -39.36
N GLU A 306 -9.05 48.59 -40.22
CA GLU A 306 -8.65 49.04 -41.57
C GLU A 306 -9.87 49.38 -42.45
N THR A 307 -10.89 48.52 -42.43
CA THR A 307 -12.16 48.79 -43.13
C THR A 307 -12.96 49.93 -42.50
N LEU A 308 -12.91 50.11 -41.17
CA LEU A 308 -13.46 51.29 -40.50
C LEU A 308 -12.72 52.59 -40.86
N VAL A 309 -11.39 52.61 -40.86
CA VAL A 309 -10.59 53.80 -41.20
C VAL A 309 -10.86 54.23 -42.64
N THR A 310 -10.78 53.30 -43.60
CA THR A 310 -11.06 53.59 -45.02
C THR A 310 -12.50 54.07 -45.25
N ALA A 311 -13.49 53.52 -44.52
CA ALA A 311 -14.87 54.02 -44.55
C ALA A 311 -15.01 55.44 -43.95
N LYS A 312 -14.33 55.72 -42.83
CA LYS A 312 -14.33 57.03 -42.16
C LYS A 312 -13.68 58.08 -43.04
N ASP A 313 -12.53 57.80 -43.66
CA ASP A 313 -11.85 58.68 -44.62
C ASP A 313 -12.73 58.99 -45.83
N LYS A 314 -13.38 57.97 -46.41
CA LYS A 314 -14.29 58.15 -47.54
C LYS A 314 -15.48 59.06 -47.17
N ARG A 315 -16.01 58.91 -45.95
CA ARG A 315 -17.05 59.79 -45.42
C ARG A 315 -16.55 61.20 -45.06
N LEU A 316 -15.30 61.35 -44.61
CA LEU A 316 -14.65 62.64 -44.38
C LEU A 316 -14.47 63.43 -45.68
N ARG A 317 -14.11 62.74 -46.78
CA ARG A 317 -14.06 63.31 -48.14
C ARG A 317 -15.44 63.74 -48.64
N GLN A 318 -16.52 63.06 -48.24
CA GLN A 318 -17.91 63.43 -48.58
C GLN A 318 -18.47 64.59 -47.74
N LEU A 319 -18.17 64.67 -46.44
CA LEU A 319 -18.68 65.76 -45.59
C LEU A 319 -17.97 67.09 -45.83
N LYS A 320 -16.67 67.10 -46.16
CA LYS A 320 -15.91 68.35 -46.42
C LYS A 320 -16.59 69.33 -47.42
N PRO A 321 -17.09 68.90 -48.61
CA PRO A 321 -17.84 69.79 -49.50
C PRO A 321 -19.25 70.14 -48.99
N GLN A 322 -19.90 69.27 -48.22
CA GLN A 322 -21.21 69.57 -47.62
C GLN A 322 -21.10 70.64 -46.53
N LEU A 323 -20.08 70.55 -45.67
CA LEU A 323 -19.75 71.57 -44.67
C LEU A 323 -19.55 72.93 -45.33
N LYS A 324 -18.70 73.01 -46.37
CA LYS A 324 -18.49 74.25 -47.13
C LYS A 324 -19.74 74.81 -47.80
N LYS A 325 -20.72 73.97 -48.15
CA LYS A 325 -22.01 74.45 -48.63
C LYS A 325 -22.83 75.04 -47.48
N VAL A 326 -22.95 74.33 -46.36
CA VAL A 326 -23.70 74.80 -45.18
C VAL A 326 -23.10 76.07 -44.57
N GLU A 327 -21.77 76.20 -44.52
CA GLU A 327 -21.07 77.44 -44.13
C GLU A 327 -21.45 78.63 -45.04
N LYS A 328 -21.56 78.39 -46.35
CA LYS A 328 -22.01 79.39 -47.33
C LYS A 328 -23.51 79.71 -47.19
N ASP A 329 -24.35 78.70 -46.96
CA ASP A 329 -25.79 78.86 -46.78
C ASP A 329 -26.09 79.62 -45.47
N ILE A 330 -25.33 79.38 -44.38
CA ILE A 330 -25.39 80.12 -43.12
C ILE A 330 -24.98 81.58 -43.30
N THR A 331 -23.87 81.86 -44.00
CA THR A 331 -23.42 83.24 -44.25
C THR A 331 -24.31 84.02 -45.24
N GLY A 332 -25.18 83.33 -45.98
CA GLY A 332 -26.33 83.92 -46.67
C GLY A 332 -27.45 84.29 -45.67
N LEU A 333 -27.96 83.29 -44.95
CA LEU A 333 -29.04 83.45 -43.97
C LEU A 333 -28.74 84.50 -42.89
N GLN A 334 -27.48 84.68 -42.48
CA GLN A 334 -27.08 85.74 -41.55
C GLN A 334 -27.35 87.15 -42.12
N LYS A 335 -27.08 87.36 -43.42
CA LYS A 335 -27.36 88.64 -44.09
C LYS A 335 -28.86 88.85 -44.29
N ASP A 336 -29.59 87.79 -44.59
CA ASP A 336 -31.06 87.83 -44.73
C ASP A 336 -31.71 88.18 -43.37
N VAL A 337 -31.18 87.65 -42.27
CA VAL A 337 -31.59 87.99 -40.89
C VAL A 337 -31.21 89.42 -40.52
N GLU A 338 -30.01 89.91 -40.86
CA GLU A 338 -29.63 91.32 -40.65
C GLU A 338 -30.53 92.28 -41.44
N ALA A 339 -30.87 91.96 -42.69
CA ALA A 339 -31.79 92.73 -43.52
C ALA A 339 -33.22 92.71 -42.96
N ALA A 340 -33.72 91.55 -42.55
CA ALA A 340 -35.05 91.40 -41.94
C ALA A 340 -35.14 92.11 -40.58
N ALA A 341 -34.13 92.00 -39.72
CA ALA A 341 -34.07 92.69 -38.44
C ALA A 341 -34.05 94.21 -38.61
N LYS A 342 -33.38 94.72 -39.66
CA LYS A 342 -33.44 96.13 -40.01
C LYS A 342 -34.84 96.55 -40.49
N ALA A 343 -35.45 95.81 -41.41
CA ALA A 343 -36.80 96.11 -41.90
C ALA A 343 -37.87 96.06 -40.80
N VAL A 344 -37.75 95.12 -39.86
CA VAL A 344 -38.61 95.07 -38.65
C VAL A 344 -38.38 96.29 -37.79
N LYS A 345 -37.13 96.72 -37.56
CA LYS A 345 -36.85 97.94 -36.79
C LYS A 345 -37.41 99.20 -37.47
N ASP A 346 -37.21 99.33 -38.77
CA ASP A 346 -37.70 100.49 -39.54
C ASP A 346 -39.24 100.58 -39.45
N ALA A 347 -39.96 99.44 -39.47
CA ALA A 347 -41.41 99.37 -39.26
C ALA A 347 -41.86 99.52 -37.79
N GLU A 348 -41.10 99.01 -36.81
CA GLU A 348 -41.28 99.30 -35.37
C GLU A 348 -41.14 100.82 -35.12
N ASP A 349 -40.22 101.50 -35.81
CA ASP A 349 -40.01 102.94 -35.70
C ASP A 349 -41.15 103.75 -36.36
N GLU A 350 -41.64 103.34 -37.54
CA GLU A 350 -42.81 103.96 -38.19
C GLU A 350 -44.11 103.85 -37.37
N HIS A 351 -44.49 102.64 -36.94
CA HIS A 351 -45.82 102.42 -36.35
C HIS A 351 -45.93 102.73 -34.85
N LEU A 352 -44.86 102.58 -34.06
CA LEU A 352 -44.89 102.85 -32.61
C LEU A 352 -44.42 104.26 -32.22
N GLY A 353 -44.09 105.13 -33.18
CA GLY A 353 -43.68 106.52 -32.93
C GLY A 353 -44.70 107.28 -32.05
N PRO A 354 -45.96 107.43 -32.48
CA PRO A 354 -47.00 108.13 -31.70
C PRO A 354 -47.33 107.46 -30.36
N PHE A 355 -47.16 106.13 -30.26
CA PHE A 355 -47.46 105.38 -29.05
C PHE A 355 -46.40 105.57 -27.95
N ARG A 356 -45.12 105.74 -28.33
CA ARG A 356 -44.01 106.01 -27.41
C ARG A 356 -44.13 107.39 -26.75
N GLU A 357 -44.55 108.42 -27.49
CA GLU A 357 -44.80 109.75 -26.93
C GLU A 357 -45.98 109.78 -25.96
N ALA A 358 -47.05 109.03 -26.25
CA ALA A 358 -48.28 109.03 -25.45
C ALA A 358 -48.18 108.25 -24.11
N THR A 359 -47.20 107.35 -23.96
CA THR A 359 -47.16 106.40 -22.82
C THR A 359 -45.89 106.44 -21.96
N GLY A 360 -44.80 107.06 -22.44
CA GLY A 360 -43.57 107.24 -21.67
C GLY A 360 -42.76 105.97 -21.37
N LEU A 361 -43.20 104.81 -21.85
CA LEU A 361 -42.50 103.53 -21.73
C LEU A 361 -41.50 103.36 -22.90
N ARG A 362 -40.24 103.07 -22.57
CA ARG A 362 -39.14 103.01 -23.56
C ARG A 362 -39.07 101.72 -24.38
N ASP A 363 -39.63 100.61 -23.91
CA ASP A 363 -39.52 99.32 -24.58
C ASP A 363 -40.69 98.39 -24.22
N LEU A 364 -41.30 97.75 -25.22
CA LEU A 364 -42.39 96.78 -25.02
C LEU A 364 -41.83 95.43 -24.51
N LYS A 365 -40.59 95.09 -24.88
CA LYS A 365 -39.92 93.83 -24.50
C LYS A 365 -39.70 93.72 -22.99
N ALA A 366 -39.55 94.85 -22.29
CA ALA A 366 -39.40 94.88 -20.83
C ALA A 366 -40.66 94.39 -20.08
N TYR A 367 -41.85 94.60 -20.65
CA TYR A 367 -43.11 94.11 -20.07
C TYR A 367 -43.30 92.60 -20.35
N GLU A 368 -43.00 92.16 -21.57
CA GLU A 368 -43.09 90.74 -21.94
C GLU A 368 -42.06 89.87 -21.21
N GLU A 369 -40.83 90.33 -21.02
CA GLU A 369 -39.82 89.61 -20.22
C GLU A 369 -40.28 89.38 -18.77
N ALA A 370 -40.88 90.39 -18.13
CA ALA A 370 -41.32 90.31 -16.74
C ALA A 370 -42.45 89.27 -16.56
N VAL A 371 -43.43 89.28 -17.48
CA VAL A 371 -44.53 88.30 -17.50
C VAL A 371 -44.03 86.90 -17.90
N GLY A 372 -43.08 86.82 -18.83
CA GLY A 372 -42.46 85.58 -19.30
C GLY A 372 -41.69 84.86 -18.19
N LYS A 373 -40.78 85.55 -17.50
CA LYS A 373 -39.96 85.00 -16.40
C LYS A 373 -40.85 84.46 -15.26
N SER A 374 -41.91 85.18 -14.90
CA SER A 374 -42.91 84.73 -13.92
C SER A 374 -43.63 83.43 -14.35
N ARG A 375 -44.10 83.35 -15.60
CA ARG A 375 -44.73 82.13 -16.14
C ARG A 375 -43.76 80.94 -16.16
N GLU A 376 -42.50 81.17 -16.50
CA GLU A 376 -41.48 80.11 -16.57
C GLU A 376 -41.15 79.54 -15.18
N GLU A 377 -41.05 80.39 -14.15
CA GLU A 377 -40.92 79.94 -12.76
C GLU A 377 -42.12 79.11 -12.29
N HIS A 378 -43.34 79.56 -12.58
CA HIS A 378 -44.55 78.80 -12.23
C HIS A 378 -44.62 77.44 -12.94
N ALA A 379 -44.16 77.36 -14.20
CA ALA A 379 -44.04 76.10 -14.92
C ALA A 379 -43.01 75.15 -14.25
N LYS A 380 -41.80 75.64 -13.96
CA LYS A 380 -40.74 74.87 -13.29
C LYS A 380 -41.17 74.36 -11.90
N LYS A 381 -41.82 75.21 -11.11
CA LYS A 381 -42.40 74.84 -9.79
C LYS A 381 -43.49 73.77 -9.93
N LYS A 382 -44.39 73.88 -10.92
CA LYS A 382 -45.43 72.86 -11.19
C LYS A 382 -44.82 71.51 -11.63
N GLN A 383 -43.80 71.54 -12.48
CA GLN A 383 -43.14 70.34 -12.99
C GLN A 383 -42.41 69.56 -11.87
N SER A 384 -41.71 70.28 -10.97
CA SER A 384 -41.13 69.71 -9.75
C SER A 384 -42.17 69.00 -8.86
N VAL A 385 -43.35 69.61 -8.64
CA VAL A 385 -44.40 68.99 -7.83
C VAL A 385 -44.93 67.70 -8.47
N VAL A 386 -45.09 67.66 -9.79
CA VAL A 386 -45.53 66.45 -10.53
C VAL A 386 -44.47 65.33 -10.45
N GLU A 387 -43.18 65.66 -10.53
CA GLU A 387 -42.11 64.68 -10.28
C GLU A 387 -42.13 64.11 -8.85
N HIS A 388 -42.44 64.94 -7.85
CA HIS A 388 -42.49 64.49 -6.46
C HIS A 388 -43.72 63.60 -6.20
N ILE A 389 -44.88 63.93 -6.78
CA ILE A 389 -46.08 63.11 -6.72
C ILE A 389 -45.82 61.73 -7.35
N THR A 390 -45.31 61.70 -8.58
CA THR A 390 -45.07 60.43 -9.29
C THR A 390 -44.03 59.53 -8.60
N LYS A 391 -42.98 60.11 -7.98
CA LYS A 391 -42.01 59.35 -7.14
C LYS A 391 -42.69 58.74 -5.90
N LEU A 392 -43.57 59.47 -5.23
CA LEU A 392 -44.32 58.99 -4.05
C LEU A 392 -45.35 57.91 -4.43
N GLU A 393 -46.03 58.06 -5.56
CA GLU A 393 -46.97 57.04 -6.10
C GLU A 393 -46.24 55.75 -6.48
N GLN A 394 -45.04 55.85 -7.07
CA GLN A 394 -44.19 54.70 -7.36
C GLN A 394 -43.73 53.99 -6.07
N GLN A 395 -43.31 54.73 -5.04
CA GLN A 395 -42.97 54.14 -3.73
C GLN A 395 -44.16 53.44 -3.08
N LYS A 396 -45.33 54.10 -3.04
CA LYS A 396 -46.56 53.53 -2.50
C LYS A 396 -46.96 52.23 -3.21
N ASN A 397 -46.88 52.19 -4.54
CA ASN A 397 -47.23 51.00 -5.33
C ASN A 397 -46.18 49.88 -5.15
N TYR A 398 -44.90 50.22 -5.00
CA TYR A 398 -43.83 49.26 -4.68
C TYR A 398 -44.03 48.60 -3.30
N GLU A 399 -44.45 49.37 -2.29
CA GLU A 399 -44.75 48.81 -0.97
C GLU A 399 -46.06 48.01 -0.95
N ALA A 400 -47.10 48.47 -1.65
CA ALA A 400 -48.39 47.78 -1.71
C ALA A 400 -48.32 46.42 -2.43
N ASN A 401 -47.52 46.30 -3.50
CA ASN A 401 -47.36 45.06 -4.26
C ASN A 401 -46.36 44.06 -3.63
N ARG A 402 -45.79 44.37 -2.46
CA ARG A 402 -44.74 43.56 -1.84
C ARG A 402 -45.34 42.46 -0.97
N ASP A 403 -45.41 41.24 -1.50
CA ASP A 403 -45.95 40.09 -0.76
C ASP A 403 -45.07 39.67 0.43
N PHE A 404 -45.41 40.18 1.61
CA PHE A 404 -44.85 39.77 2.88
C PHE A 404 -45.46 38.45 3.40
N GLN A 405 -46.69 38.10 3.02
CA GLN A 405 -47.41 36.93 3.57
C GLN A 405 -46.84 35.60 3.06
N ALA A 406 -46.51 35.48 1.77
CA ALA A 406 -45.80 34.31 1.24
C ALA A 406 -44.42 34.13 1.90
N ASN A 407 -43.72 35.23 2.20
CA ASN A 407 -42.41 35.20 2.86
C ASN A 407 -42.51 34.82 4.35
N ILE A 408 -43.52 35.30 5.07
CA ILE A 408 -43.81 34.92 6.46
C ILE A 408 -44.16 33.43 6.52
N THR A 409 -45.15 32.97 5.76
CA THR A 409 -45.60 31.56 5.79
C THR A 409 -44.52 30.58 5.33
N ARG A 410 -43.68 30.94 4.36
CA ARG A 410 -42.48 30.15 3.97
C ARG A 410 -41.45 30.10 5.11
N THR A 411 -41.31 31.17 5.90
CA THR A 411 -40.42 31.23 7.05
C THR A 411 -40.96 30.44 8.24
N GLU A 412 -42.27 30.46 8.49
CA GLU A 412 -42.93 29.63 9.52
C GLU A 412 -42.78 28.14 9.22
N LYS A 413 -42.98 27.71 7.96
CA LYS A 413 -42.71 26.32 7.52
C LYS A 413 -41.24 25.92 7.73
N ARG A 414 -40.29 26.86 7.56
CA ARG A 414 -38.86 26.66 7.88
C ARG A 414 -38.58 26.62 9.38
N ILE A 415 -39.34 27.35 10.21
CA ILE A 415 -39.25 27.29 11.68
C ILE A 415 -39.80 25.96 12.19
N ALA A 416 -40.93 25.48 11.67
CA ALA A 416 -41.53 24.20 12.04
C ALA A 416 -40.58 23.02 11.75
N THR A 417 -40.06 22.94 10.52
CA THR A 417 -39.08 21.91 10.10
C THR A 417 -37.74 22.02 10.86
N ARG A 418 -37.29 23.23 11.21
CA ARG A 418 -36.14 23.39 12.12
C ARG A 418 -36.45 22.91 13.55
N LYS A 419 -37.65 23.15 14.09
CA LYS A 419 -38.07 22.67 15.41
C LYS A 419 -38.15 21.14 15.48
N THR A 420 -38.63 20.46 14.43
CA THR A 420 -38.61 18.98 14.38
C THR A 420 -37.18 18.44 14.29
N ASN A 421 -36.35 19.02 13.43
CA ASN A 421 -34.95 18.59 13.29
C ASN A 421 -34.13 18.84 14.57
N LEU A 422 -34.40 19.93 15.30
CA LEU A 422 -33.80 20.21 16.61
C LEU A 422 -34.18 19.14 17.65
N LYS A 423 -35.44 18.71 17.69
CA LYS A 423 -35.89 17.61 18.58
C LYS A 423 -35.18 16.29 18.23
N ALA A 424 -35.07 15.96 16.95
CA ALA A 424 -34.36 14.76 16.50
C ALA A 424 -32.85 14.81 16.82
N ALA A 425 -32.22 15.96 16.64
CA ALA A 425 -30.82 16.19 17.01
C ALA A 425 -30.59 16.03 18.52
N LYS A 426 -31.44 16.63 19.36
CA LYS A 426 -31.35 16.50 20.83
C LYS A 426 -31.58 15.06 21.32
N LYS A 427 -32.40 14.25 20.63
CA LYS A 427 -32.54 12.82 20.95
C LYS A 427 -31.22 12.08 20.71
N LYS A 428 -30.61 12.28 19.53
CA LYS A 428 -29.30 11.72 19.19
C LYS A 428 -28.17 12.21 20.10
N GLU A 429 -28.22 13.47 20.53
CA GLU A 429 -27.27 14.04 21.50
C GLU A 429 -27.33 13.30 22.85
N LYS A 430 -28.53 12.94 23.32
CA LYS A 430 -28.73 12.15 24.55
C LYS A 430 -28.23 10.70 24.37
N GLU A 431 -28.60 10.05 23.27
CA GLU A 431 -28.18 8.69 22.92
C GLU A 431 -26.64 8.58 22.82
N LEU A 432 -25.98 9.59 22.25
CA LEU A 432 -24.51 9.64 22.15
C LEU A 432 -23.84 9.96 23.50
N LYS A 433 -24.45 10.77 24.37
CA LYS A 433 -23.94 11.01 25.73
C LYS A 433 -23.98 9.73 26.55
N GLU A 434 -25.09 9.00 26.54
CA GLU A 434 -25.24 7.70 27.20
C GLU A 434 -24.19 6.68 26.73
N GLN A 435 -23.84 6.69 25.43
CA GLN A 435 -22.75 5.86 24.90
C GLN A 435 -21.34 6.33 25.33
N VAL A 436 -21.10 7.65 25.42
CA VAL A 436 -19.82 8.21 25.88
C VAL A 436 -19.60 7.95 27.38
N ASP A 437 -20.63 8.09 28.20
CA ASP A 437 -20.55 7.87 29.64
C ASP A 437 -20.37 6.37 29.95
N ALA A 438 -21.03 5.47 29.20
CA ALA A 438 -20.77 4.03 29.28
C ALA A 438 -19.33 3.65 28.84
N ALA A 439 -18.82 4.28 27.77
CA ALA A 439 -17.44 4.05 27.32
C ALA A 439 -16.39 4.60 28.29
N ARG A 440 -16.74 5.63 29.09
CA ARG A 440 -15.88 6.17 30.15
C ARG A 440 -15.77 5.22 31.34
N ALA A 441 -16.88 4.64 31.79
CA ALA A 441 -16.85 3.66 32.89
C ALA A 441 -15.94 2.46 32.58
N VAL A 442 -16.00 1.94 31.34
CA VAL A 442 -15.13 0.84 30.88
C VAL A 442 -13.66 1.27 30.75
N LEU A 443 -13.39 2.55 30.46
CA LEU A 443 -12.02 3.08 30.45
C LEU A 443 -11.47 3.23 31.88
N GLU A 444 -12.28 3.69 32.82
CA GLU A 444 -11.93 3.86 34.24
C GLU A 444 -11.62 2.49 34.89
N GLU A 445 -12.46 1.47 34.66
CA GLU A 445 -12.23 0.07 35.04
C GLU A 445 -10.90 -0.47 34.46
N ALA A 446 -10.61 -0.19 33.19
CA ALA A 446 -9.36 -0.59 32.55
C ALA A 446 -8.13 0.15 33.09
N GLU A 447 -8.26 1.43 33.45
CA GLU A 447 -7.18 2.21 34.08
C GLU A 447 -6.89 1.75 35.52
N GLU A 448 -7.90 1.31 36.28
CA GLU A 448 -7.70 0.70 37.60
C GLU A 448 -6.99 -0.67 37.49
N ALA A 449 -7.43 -1.54 36.59
CA ALA A 449 -6.76 -2.82 36.34
C ALA A 449 -5.29 -2.66 35.88
N VAL A 450 -4.98 -1.61 35.10
CA VAL A 450 -3.59 -1.28 34.72
C VAL A 450 -2.78 -0.78 35.93
N LYS A 451 -3.35 0.06 36.81
CA LYS A 451 -2.66 0.51 38.03
C LYS A 451 -2.30 -0.69 38.92
N GLU A 452 -3.27 -1.56 39.20
CA GLU A 452 -3.07 -2.79 39.97
C GLU A 452 -1.97 -3.67 39.35
N ALA A 453 -1.96 -3.86 38.02
CA ALA A 453 -0.90 -4.60 37.35
C ALA A 453 0.49 -3.97 37.55
N THR A 454 0.62 -2.63 37.45
CA THR A 454 1.91 -1.94 37.66
C THR A 454 2.39 -1.95 39.11
N ASP A 455 1.48 -1.93 40.09
CA ASP A 455 1.87 -2.02 41.50
C ASP A 455 2.28 -3.45 41.90
N ASN A 456 1.62 -4.47 41.32
CA ASN A 456 2.09 -5.85 41.40
C ASN A 456 3.48 -6.02 40.77
N GLU A 457 3.73 -5.44 39.58
CA GLU A 457 5.05 -5.46 38.92
C GLU A 457 6.16 -4.86 39.81
N LYS A 458 5.93 -3.68 40.41
CA LYS A 458 6.86 -3.06 41.38
C LYS A 458 7.11 -3.95 42.58
N SER A 459 6.08 -4.65 43.09
CA SER A 459 6.24 -5.56 44.23
C SER A 459 7.16 -6.74 43.89
N PHE A 460 7.00 -7.36 42.70
CA PHE A 460 7.87 -8.44 42.25
C PHE A 460 9.32 -7.97 41.99
N ASP A 461 9.51 -6.81 41.38
CA ASP A 461 10.84 -6.21 41.18
C ASP A 461 11.56 -5.91 42.51
N SER A 462 10.83 -5.48 43.54
CA SER A 462 11.39 -5.32 44.89
C SER A 462 11.81 -6.65 45.53
N ALA A 463 10.99 -7.70 45.42
CA ALA A 463 11.31 -9.04 45.93
C ALA A 463 12.49 -9.70 45.19
N VAL A 464 12.62 -9.47 43.88
CA VAL A 464 13.79 -9.89 43.09
C VAL A 464 15.06 -9.21 43.60
N LYS A 465 15.01 -7.91 43.90
CA LYS A 465 16.16 -7.17 44.45
C LYS A 465 16.58 -7.67 45.82
N GLU A 466 15.64 -7.94 46.72
CA GLU A 466 15.94 -8.56 48.03
C GLU A 466 16.59 -9.95 47.88
N ALA A 467 16.01 -10.81 47.03
CA ALA A 467 16.58 -12.14 46.76
C ALA A 467 18.00 -12.07 46.17
N GLN A 468 18.28 -11.07 45.34
CA GLN A 468 19.60 -10.87 44.72
C GLN A 468 20.65 -10.34 45.72
N VAL A 469 20.25 -9.55 46.73
CA VAL A 469 21.12 -9.19 47.87
C VAL A 469 21.49 -10.43 48.68
N VAL A 470 20.50 -11.21 49.11
CA VAL A 470 20.71 -12.45 49.88
C VAL A 470 21.60 -13.46 49.13
N PHE A 471 21.42 -13.58 47.81
CA PHE A 471 22.29 -14.41 46.97
C PHE A 471 23.76 -13.92 46.99
N SER A 472 24.00 -12.61 46.95
CA SER A 472 25.35 -12.04 47.00
C SER A 472 26.05 -12.27 48.35
N GLU A 473 25.31 -12.19 49.46
CA GLU A 473 25.83 -12.49 50.81
C GLU A 473 26.19 -13.97 50.94
N ALA A 474 25.32 -14.87 50.50
CA ALA A 474 25.59 -16.30 50.47
C ALA A 474 26.81 -16.66 49.60
N GLN A 475 27.01 -15.96 48.48
CA GLN A 475 28.19 -16.11 47.63
C GLN A 475 29.47 -15.61 48.33
N ALA A 476 29.39 -14.54 49.12
CA ALA A 476 30.51 -14.02 49.91
C ALA A 476 30.91 -14.98 51.04
N GLU A 477 29.95 -15.53 51.80
CA GLU A 477 30.23 -16.53 52.85
C GLU A 477 30.83 -17.81 52.28
N ARG A 478 30.29 -18.33 51.17
CA ARG A 478 30.88 -19.49 50.46
C ARG A 478 32.36 -19.25 50.10
N LYS A 479 32.73 -18.02 49.74
CA LYS A 479 34.10 -17.61 49.40
C LYS A 479 35.02 -17.42 50.63
N LYS A 480 34.46 -17.17 51.82
CA LYS A 480 35.21 -17.25 53.10
C LYS A 480 35.48 -18.71 53.47
N ILE A 481 34.43 -19.55 53.44
CA ILE A 481 34.52 -20.97 53.79
C ILE A 481 35.52 -21.71 52.88
N SER A 482 35.53 -21.45 51.56
CA SER A 482 36.48 -22.11 50.66
C SER A 482 37.94 -21.73 50.94
N LYS A 483 38.22 -20.51 51.45
CA LYS A 483 39.57 -20.14 51.89
C LYS A 483 40.01 -20.90 53.13
N ALA A 484 39.15 -20.96 54.15
CA ALA A 484 39.44 -21.69 55.38
C ALA A 484 39.74 -23.18 55.10
N ILE A 485 39.00 -23.80 54.18
CA ILE A 485 39.29 -25.16 53.72
C ILE A 485 40.71 -25.27 53.12
N THR A 486 41.08 -24.38 52.19
CA THR A 486 42.43 -24.42 51.57
C THR A 486 43.56 -24.10 52.56
N GLU A 487 43.29 -23.30 53.59
CA GLU A 487 44.25 -22.99 54.65
C GLU A 487 44.49 -24.23 55.54
N GLU A 488 43.44 -24.91 55.97
CA GLU A 488 43.54 -26.18 56.73
C GLU A 488 44.14 -27.32 55.90
N GLU A 489 43.79 -27.48 54.62
CA GLU A 489 44.44 -28.47 53.74
C GLU A 489 45.96 -28.24 53.66
N SER A 490 46.40 -26.98 53.62
CA SER A 490 47.82 -26.63 53.65
C SER A 490 48.50 -26.90 54.99
N ALA A 491 47.77 -26.73 56.11
CA ALA A 491 48.26 -27.03 57.45
C ALA A 491 48.38 -28.55 57.67
N LEU A 492 47.40 -29.32 57.19
CA LEU A 492 47.35 -30.77 57.25
C LEU A 492 48.49 -31.41 56.45
N GLU A 493 48.82 -30.89 55.25
CA GLU A 493 49.97 -31.40 54.48
C GLU A 493 51.32 -31.03 55.11
N ARG A 494 51.45 -29.85 55.73
CA ARG A 494 52.61 -29.50 56.56
C ARG A 494 52.76 -30.44 57.77
N LEU A 495 51.66 -30.86 58.40
CA LEU A 495 51.65 -31.83 59.49
C LEU A 495 52.03 -33.24 59.03
N ARG A 496 51.57 -33.68 57.85
CA ARG A 496 52.00 -34.94 57.21
C ARG A 496 53.50 -34.94 56.91
N SER A 497 54.03 -33.83 56.40
CA SER A 497 55.46 -33.65 56.14
C SER A 497 56.28 -33.80 57.43
N LYS A 498 55.89 -33.07 58.49
CA LYS A 498 56.54 -33.16 59.82
C LYS A 498 56.45 -34.57 60.43
N LEU A 499 55.32 -35.26 60.27
CA LEU A 499 55.16 -36.65 60.71
C LEU A 499 56.09 -37.59 59.94
N HIS A 500 56.34 -37.34 58.65
CA HIS A 500 57.31 -38.12 57.89
C HIS A 500 58.75 -37.87 58.37
N GLU A 501 59.11 -36.61 58.67
CA GLU A 501 60.42 -36.27 59.24
C GLU A 501 60.65 -36.91 60.62
N THR A 502 59.68 -36.86 61.54
CA THR A 502 59.84 -37.48 62.87
C THR A 502 59.89 -39.00 62.80
N LEU A 503 59.15 -39.64 61.89
CA LEU A 503 59.27 -41.08 61.65
C LEU A 503 60.58 -41.48 60.97
N GLN A 504 61.20 -40.60 60.17
CA GLN A 504 62.57 -40.82 59.69
C GLN A 504 63.59 -40.66 60.82
N LYS A 505 63.49 -39.61 61.65
CA LYS A 505 64.41 -39.38 62.78
C LYS A 505 64.38 -40.53 63.79
N ALA A 506 63.19 -40.93 64.25
CA ALA A 506 63.04 -42.06 65.17
C ALA A 506 63.65 -43.37 64.62
N ARG A 507 63.59 -43.58 63.29
CA ARG A 507 64.23 -44.73 62.62
C ARG A 507 65.76 -44.61 62.50
N VAL A 508 66.31 -43.40 62.46
CA VAL A 508 67.77 -43.15 62.45
C VAL A 508 68.35 -43.16 63.87
N GLU A 509 67.54 -42.82 64.87
CA GLU A 509 67.85 -42.81 66.31
C GLU A 509 67.61 -44.19 66.98
N GLU A 510 67.37 -45.25 66.18
CA GLU A 510 67.08 -46.64 66.60
C GLU A 510 65.97 -46.77 67.67
N VAL A 511 64.97 -45.88 67.65
CA VAL A 511 63.85 -45.90 68.59
C VAL A 511 62.83 -46.97 68.19
N ASP A 512 62.69 -48.00 69.03
CA ASP A 512 61.85 -49.16 68.76
C ASP A 512 60.35 -48.81 68.86
N LEU A 513 59.67 -48.76 67.71
CA LEU A 513 58.28 -48.30 67.58
C LEU A 513 57.31 -49.49 67.46
N PRO A 514 56.32 -49.65 68.35
CA PRO A 514 55.39 -50.77 68.33
C PRO A 514 54.40 -50.67 67.15
N THR A 515 54.71 -51.37 66.06
CA THR A 515 53.82 -51.59 64.91
C THR A 515 53.03 -52.89 65.06
N LEU A 516 51.87 -52.96 64.43
CA LEU A 516 50.96 -54.12 64.50
C LEU A 516 51.43 -55.37 63.72
N ALA A 517 52.74 -55.52 63.48
CA ALA A 517 53.31 -56.61 62.68
C ALA A 517 54.71 -57.06 63.14
N GLN A 518 54.77 -57.76 64.27
CA GLN A 518 55.78 -58.79 64.55
C GLN A 518 55.07 -60.15 64.34
N SER A 519 55.65 -61.21 63.78
CA SER A 519 56.95 -61.83 64.09
C SER A 519 57.44 -62.71 62.89
N PRO A 520 58.43 -63.63 62.98
CA PRO A 520 59.82 -63.27 62.69
C PRO A 520 60.56 -64.17 61.67
N ALA A 521 61.74 -63.70 61.23
CA ALA A 521 62.90 -64.45 60.71
C ALA A 521 62.73 -65.48 59.56
N GLY A 522 63.46 -65.29 58.45
CA GLY A 522 63.52 -66.31 57.37
C GLY A 522 64.56 -66.04 56.28
N ARG A 523 65.63 -66.83 56.24
CA ARG A 523 66.74 -66.76 55.28
C ARG A 523 66.34 -67.06 53.81
N THR A 524 66.88 -66.26 52.89
CA THR A 524 67.46 -66.63 51.57
C THR A 524 66.63 -67.32 50.45
N ARG A 525 66.94 -66.87 49.22
CA ARG A 525 67.04 -67.63 47.94
C ARG A 525 65.78 -68.04 47.15
N SER A 526 65.65 -67.39 45.99
CA SER A 526 65.40 -67.95 44.64
C SER A 526 64.24 -68.91 44.32
N SER A 527 63.46 -68.47 43.32
CA SER A 527 63.00 -69.22 42.12
C SER A 527 61.82 -70.22 42.18
N GLN A 528 61.10 -70.25 41.04
CA GLN A 528 60.14 -71.25 40.52
C GLN A 528 58.72 -71.37 41.12
N ALA A 529 57.77 -70.74 40.41
CA ALA A 529 56.60 -71.32 39.75
C ALA A 529 55.91 -72.60 40.29
N THR A 530 54.61 -72.48 40.59
CA THR A 530 53.42 -73.11 39.93
C THR A 530 52.17 -72.41 40.50
N HIS A 531 51.15 -71.94 39.75
CA HIS A 531 50.13 -72.62 38.92
C HIS A 531 49.00 -73.33 39.70
N GLN A 532 47.81 -73.34 39.08
CA GLN A 532 46.51 -73.93 39.48
C GLN A 532 45.67 -73.02 40.43
N GLU A 533 44.55 -72.42 39.98
CA GLU A 533 43.18 -72.97 39.74
C GLU A 533 42.32 -72.87 41.03
N GLU A 534 41.02 -72.55 41.03
CA GLU A 534 40.05 -72.27 39.95
C GLU A 534 38.85 -71.43 40.51
N GLU A 535 37.94 -70.95 39.63
CA GLU A 535 36.53 -70.60 39.92
C GLU A 535 36.20 -69.41 40.89
N ASP A 536 35.21 -68.52 40.67
CA ASP A 536 34.36 -68.31 39.48
C ASP A 536 33.67 -66.91 39.42
N GLU A 537 33.02 -66.64 38.29
CA GLU A 537 31.93 -65.66 37.99
C GLU A 537 32.18 -64.12 37.93
N ASP A 538 31.39 -63.47 37.06
CA ASP A 538 31.22 -62.03 36.74
C ASP A 538 32.38 -61.22 36.10
N GLU A 539 32.53 -61.43 34.79
CA GLU A 539 33.00 -60.43 33.80
C GLU A 539 32.05 -59.20 33.73
N GLU A 540 32.34 -58.04 33.12
CA GLU A 540 33.41 -57.69 32.17
C GLU A 540 33.92 -56.23 32.35
N MET A 541 35.24 -56.07 32.32
CA MET A 541 36.02 -55.00 31.66
C MET A 541 35.48 -53.56 31.52
N THR A 542 36.28 -52.61 32.00
CA THR A 542 36.94 -51.68 31.05
C THR A 542 38.30 -51.22 31.56
N SER A 543 39.34 -51.41 30.74
CA SER A 543 40.68 -50.82 30.93
C SER A 543 40.69 -49.35 30.46
N THR A 544 41.68 -48.49 30.77
CA THR A 544 43.12 -48.74 30.96
C THR A 544 43.78 -47.64 31.82
N GLN A 545 44.86 -48.00 32.52
CA GLN A 545 46.05 -47.19 32.86
C GLN A 545 45.92 -45.67 33.14
N ALA A 546 46.20 -45.29 34.39
CA ALA A 546 46.70 -43.95 34.74
C ALA A 546 47.77 -44.02 35.87
N GLY A 547 48.89 -44.67 35.58
CA GLY A 547 50.19 -44.27 36.17
C GLY A 547 50.73 -43.08 35.38
N THR A 548 51.24 -42.01 36.00
CA THR A 548 52.64 -41.89 36.48
C THR A 548 53.68 -42.18 35.38
N SER A 549 54.57 -41.24 34.99
CA SER A 549 54.83 -39.91 35.56
C SER A 549 55.72 -39.03 34.64
N SER A 550 55.90 -37.76 35.07
CA SER A 550 57.18 -37.02 35.07
C SER A 550 57.87 -36.50 33.77
N GLN A 551 58.17 -35.19 33.80
CA GLN A 551 59.40 -34.52 33.26
C GLN A 551 59.62 -34.48 31.72
N LEU A 552 60.43 -33.55 31.16
CA LEU A 552 61.30 -32.51 31.75
C LEU A 552 61.32 -31.19 30.95
N SER A 553 61.26 -30.07 31.67
CA SER A 553 61.94 -28.76 31.45
C SER A 553 61.77 -28.01 32.78
N GLN A 554 62.78 -27.88 33.66
CA GLN A 554 63.85 -26.85 33.64
C GLN A 554 63.28 -25.42 33.46
N GLU A 555 63.55 -24.45 34.34
CA GLU A 555 64.61 -24.28 35.35
C GLU A 555 64.05 -24.15 36.80
N THR A 556 64.81 -24.26 37.91
CA THR A 556 66.25 -24.47 38.18
C THR A 556 66.45 -25.30 39.47
N GLY A 557 67.64 -25.89 39.67
CA GLY A 557 68.16 -26.17 41.03
C GLY A 557 68.34 -27.64 41.47
N THR A 558 69.58 -28.13 41.37
CA THR A 558 70.16 -29.31 42.06
C THR A 558 69.59 -30.71 41.79
N VAL A 559 70.48 -31.71 41.78
CA VAL A 559 70.20 -33.11 41.42
C VAL A 559 70.14 -33.97 42.68
N HIS A 560 69.15 -34.87 42.80
CA HIS A 560 69.37 -36.14 43.52
C HIS A 560 68.46 -37.27 43.01
N PHE A 561 68.93 -38.50 43.24
CA PHE A 561 68.44 -39.75 42.67
C PHE A 561 67.63 -40.56 43.69
N SER A 562 66.44 -41.09 43.33
CA SER A 562 66.02 -42.47 43.63
C SER A 562 64.62 -42.84 43.11
N GLN A 563 64.47 -44.14 42.84
CA GLN A 563 63.26 -44.86 42.46
C GLN A 563 62.08 -44.64 43.44
N SER A 564 60.88 -44.29 42.94
CA SER A 564 59.66 -44.25 43.79
C SER A 564 58.30 -44.48 43.12
N ASP A 565 58.20 -44.58 41.79
CA ASP A 565 56.92 -44.70 41.05
C ASP A 565 56.39 -46.15 40.94
N ASP A 566 56.30 -46.87 42.06
CA ASP A 566 55.65 -48.19 42.11
C ASP A 566 54.48 -48.21 43.12
N ALA A 567 53.26 -48.34 42.59
CA ALA A 567 52.02 -48.28 43.35
C ALA A 567 51.88 -49.40 44.40
N ARG A 568 52.59 -50.53 44.24
CA ARG A 568 52.61 -51.60 45.25
C ARG A 568 53.35 -51.17 46.51
N VAL A 569 54.51 -50.54 46.35
CA VAL A 569 55.35 -50.05 47.46
C VAL A 569 54.61 -48.99 48.28
N ILE A 570 53.80 -48.12 47.66
CA ILE A 570 52.97 -47.14 48.37
C ILE A 570 51.91 -47.82 49.25
N LYS A 571 51.35 -48.95 48.80
CA LYS A 571 50.35 -49.72 49.56
C LYS A 571 51.00 -50.46 50.74
N GLU A 572 52.17 -51.07 50.54
CA GLU A 572 52.95 -51.71 51.61
C GLU A 572 53.46 -50.69 52.65
N ARG A 573 53.98 -49.53 52.21
CA ARG A 573 54.47 -48.47 53.11
C ARG A 573 53.37 -47.86 53.98
N ARG A 574 52.10 -47.94 53.55
CA ARG A 574 50.91 -47.61 54.37
C ARG A 574 50.48 -48.73 55.31
N ALA A 575 50.77 -49.99 54.99
CA ALA A 575 50.48 -51.12 55.87
C ALA A 575 51.51 -51.25 57.00
N ALA A 576 52.81 -51.15 56.67
CA ALA A 576 53.93 -51.32 57.61
C ALA A 576 53.97 -50.27 58.74
N ASN A 577 53.42 -49.07 58.50
CA ASN A 577 53.48 -47.95 59.45
C ASN A 577 52.22 -47.77 60.32
N ARG A 578 51.42 -48.83 60.55
CA ARG A 578 50.36 -48.81 61.57
C ARG A 578 50.97 -49.04 62.97
N ILE A 579 51.36 -47.93 63.60
CA ILE A 579 51.65 -47.83 65.04
C ILE A 579 50.39 -48.23 65.84
N ASP A 580 50.55 -48.97 66.93
CA ASP A 580 49.43 -49.34 67.78
C ASP A 580 48.97 -48.21 68.71
N PHE A 581 47.78 -47.66 68.45
CA PHE A 581 47.12 -46.63 69.26
C PHE A 581 46.17 -47.21 70.33
N SER A 582 46.25 -48.52 70.64
CA SER A 582 45.46 -49.19 71.69
C SER A 582 45.46 -48.39 73.00
N LYS A 583 46.64 -47.93 73.43
CA LYS A 583 46.92 -47.22 74.69
C LYS A 583 46.40 -45.76 74.76
N LEU A 584 45.85 -45.18 73.69
CA LEU A 584 45.27 -43.82 73.74
C LEU A 584 43.90 -43.80 74.45
N SER A 585 43.61 -42.74 75.18
CA SER A 585 42.33 -42.57 75.91
C SER A 585 41.14 -42.36 74.97
N ASN A 586 39.95 -42.80 75.39
CA ASN A 586 38.76 -42.83 74.54
C ASN A 586 38.26 -41.45 74.09
N ALA A 587 38.62 -40.37 74.79
CA ALA A 587 38.31 -39.00 74.39
C ALA A 587 38.92 -38.59 73.03
N LEU A 588 40.04 -39.21 72.64
CA LEU A 588 40.72 -38.95 71.36
C LEU A 588 40.37 -39.99 70.27
N LYS A 589 39.40 -40.87 70.52
CA LYS A 589 38.97 -41.93 69.58
C LYS A 589 37.67 -41.60 68.83
N GLN A 590 37.21 -40.35 68.87
CA GLN A 590 36.10 -39.87 68.01
C GLN A 590 36.54 -39.67 66.56
N ARG A 591 36.70 -40.79 65.83
CA ARG A 591 36.46 -40.79 64.39
C ARG A 591 34.95 -40.79 64.15
N VAL A 592 34.48 -39.86 63.33
CA VAL A 592 33.24 -40.04 62.55
C VAL A 592 33.43 -41.29 61.68
N SER A 593 32.37 -42.05 61.40
CA SER A 593 32.54 -43.29 60.64
C SER A 593 33.13 -43.02 59.25
N ASP A 594 34.10 -43.82 58.81
CA ASP A 594 34.61 -43.81 57.43
C ASP A 594 33.48 -43.92 56.37
N ARG A 595 32.30 -44.45 56.76
CA ARG A 595 31.08 -44.49 55.94
C ARG A 595 30.36 -43.14 55.85
N GLU A 596 30.34 -42.37 56.93
CA GLU A 596 29.68 -41.06 57.04
C GLU A 596 30.55 -39.97 56.39
N GLU A 597 31.87 -40.01 56.60
CA GLU A 597 32.84 -39.13 55.93
C GLU A 597 32.74 -39.29 54.40
N ARG A 598 32.73 -40.53 53.90
CA ARG A 598 32.53 -40.81 52.46
C ARG A 598 31.17 -40.34 51.95
N LYS A 599 30.11 -40.44 52.75
CA LYS A 599 28.78 -39.98 52.35
C LYS A 599 28.74 -38.47 52.22
N MET A 600 29.18 -37.74 53.26
CA MET A 600 29.29 -36.27 53.24
C MET A 600 30.14 -35.79 52.07
N ARG A 601 31.30 -36.43 51.82
CA ARG A 601 32.18 -36.07 50.71
C ARG A 601 31.51 -36.24 49.36
N LYS A 602 30.74 -37.32 49.16
CA LYS A 602 29.94 -37.52 47.95
C LYS A 602 28.79 -36.51 47.85
N ASP A 603 28.05 -36.28 48.93
CA ASP A 603 26.94 -35.33 48.96
C ASP A 603 27.42 -33.90 48.60
N PHE A 604 28.64 -33.51 49.00
CA PHE A 604 29.29 -32.26 48.56
C PHE A 604 29.82 -32.30 47.11
N GLU A 605 30.40 -33.40 46.66
CA GLU A 605 30.83 -33.56 45.26
C GLU A 605 29.63 -33.49 44.29
N ASP A 606 28.51 -34.14 44.63
CA ASP A 606 27.24 -34.09 43.89
C ASP A 606 26.62 -32.65 43.92
N GLN A 607 26.70 -31.92 45.05
CA GLN A 607 26.30 -30.51 45.12
C GLN A 607 27.18 -29.59 44.26
N ILE A 608 28.51 -29.79 44.28
CA ILE A 608 29.45 -29.00 43.49
C ILE A 608 29.24 -29.28 42.00
N ALA A 609 29.04 -30.53 41.61
CA ALA A 609 28.71 -30.90 40.23
C ALA A 609 27.41 -30.22 39.77
N LYS A 610 26.35 -30.25 40.59
CA LYS A 610 25.08 -29.59 40.29
C LYS A 610 25.22 -28.07 40.13
N LEU A 611 25.81 -27.39 41.12
CA LEU A 611 26.04 -25.93 41.05
C LEU A 611 26.95 -25.53 39.87
N THR A 612 27.90 -26.39 39.47
CA THR A 612 28.75 -26.14 38.30
C THR A 612 28.00 -26.34 36.98
N ALA A 613 27.05 -27.27 36.94
CA ALA A 613 26.14 -27.42 35.80
C ALA A 613 25.15 -26.24 35.69
N ASP A 614 24.58 -25.80 36.82
CA ASP A 614 23.68 -24.65 36.88
C ASP A 614 24.39 -23.35 36.41
N ILE A 615 25.61 -23.09 36.90
CA ILE A 615 26.48 -21.99 36.43
C ILE A 615 26.87 -22.17 34.96
N GLY A 616 27.07 -23.42 34.50
CA GLY A 616 27.34 -23.73 33.09
C GLY A 616 26.17 -23.44 32.15
N GLY A 617 24.94 -23.52 32.63
CA GLY A 617 23.73 -23.07 31.93
C GLY A 617 23.55 -21.55 32.00
N MET A 618 23.78 -20.96 33.17
CA MET A 618 23.68 -19.51 33.41
C MET A 618 24.93 -18.77 32.90
N SER A 619 25.02 -18.61 31.57
CA SER A 619 25.95 -17.67 30.94
C SER A 619 25.22 -16.36 30.58
N PRO A 620 25.33 -15.28 31.39
CA PRO A 620 24.59 -14.05 31.15
C PRO A 620 25.16 -13.33 29.93
N ASN A 621 24.32 -13.05 28.94
CA ASN A 621 24.71 -12.17 27.84
C ASN A 621 24.68 -10.72 28.34
N MET A 622 25.83 -10.21 28.80
CA MET A 622 25.94 -8.84 29.34
C MET A 622 25.62 -7.73 28.32
N LYS A 623 25.45 -8.05 27.03
CA LYS A 623 24.97 -7.10 26.01
C LYS A 623 23.47 -7.19 25.73
N ALA A 624 22.73 -8.05 26.42
CA ALA A 624 21.29 -8.20 26.24
C ALA A 624 20.53 -6.95 26.72
N GLU A 625 20.99 -6.32 27.79
CA GLU A 625 20.43 -5.11 28.38
C GLU A 625 20.63 -3.90 27.45
N GLU A 626 21.87 -3.62 27.05
CA GLU A 626 22.21 -2.61 26.02
C GLU A 626 21.40 -2.79 24.72
N ALA A 627 21.23 -4.03 24.26
CA ALA A 627 20.46 -4.34 23.06
C ALA A 627 18.95 -4.19 23.25
N PHE A 628 18.43 -4.49 24.44
CA PHE A 628 17.02 -4.30 24.77
C PHE A 628 16.65 -2.82 24.87
N ASP A 629 17.49 -2.00 25.50
CA ASP A 629 17.31 -0.54 25.57
C ASP A 629 17.41 0.10 24.19
N ALA A 630 18.40 -0.29 23.38
CA ALA A 630 18.53 0.21 22.00
C ALA A 630 17.36 -0.19 21.08
N VAL A 631 16.69 -1.31 21.35
CA VAL A 631 15.49 -1.76 20.61
C VAL A 631 14.22 -1.10 21.14
N THR A 632 14.04 -0.98 22.47
CA THR A 632 12.86 -0.34 23.06
C THR A 632 12.87 1.18 22.87
N GLY A 633 14.04 1.83 22.83
CA GLY A 633 14.20 3.22 22.41
C GLY A 633 13.67 3.45 20.99
N LYS A 634 14.19 2.71 20.00
CA LYS A 634 13.74 2.76 18.61
C LYS A 634 12.26 2.40 18.44
N LEU A 635 11.73 1.49 19.26
CA LEU A 635 10.31 1.15 19.26
C LEU A 635 9.45 2.30 19.79
N LYS A 636 9.88 3.00 20.86
CA LYS A 636 9.22 4.20 21.39
C LYS A 636 9.22 5.32 20.34
N GLU A 637 10.38 5.64 19.76
CA GLU A 637 10.52 6.64 18.69
C GLU A 637 9.54 6.34 17.53
N SER A 638 9.64 5.15 16.95
CA SER A 638 8.80 4.67 15.85
C SER A 638 7.30 4.70 16.19
N SER A 639 6.92 4.37 17.43
CA SER A 639 5.53 4.48 17.88
C SER A 639 5.06 5.94 17.96
N THR A 640 5.90 6.86 18.45
CA THR A 640 5.52 8.28 18.49
C THR A 640 5.38 8.88 17.10
N ASP A 641 6.24 8.52 16.14
CA ASP A 641 6.15 8.99 14.76
C ASP A 641 4.96 8.37 14.02
N PHE A 642 4.65 7.10 14.29
CA PHE A 642 3.42 6.48 13.81
C PHE A 642 2.17 7.21 14.32
N ASP A 643 2.11 7.56 15.62
CA ASP A 643 0.96 8.28 16.19
C ASP A 643 0.88 9.75 15.73
N LYS A 644 2.02 10.43 15.49
CA LYS A 644 2.05 11.73 14.78
C LYS A 644 1.45 11.60 13.37
N ALA A 645 1.97 10.70 12.54
CA ALA A 645 1.50 10.49 11.17
C ALA A 645 0.02 10.09 11.10
N LYS A 646 -0.45 9.27 12.05
CA LYS A 646 -1.85 8.86 12.23
C LYS A 646 -2.74 10.02 12.71
N SER A 647 -2.23 10.93 13.53
CA SER A 647 -2.90 12.18 13.90
C SER A 647 -3.04 13.11 12.69
N ASP A 648 -1.97 13.30 11.91
CA ASP A 648 -1.99 14.21 10.76
C ASP A 648 -2.81 13.65 9.59
N ALA A 649 -2.79 12.33 9.36
CA ALA A 649 -3.71 11.67 8.45
C ALA A 649 -5.18 11.88 8.84
N ARG A 650 -5.52 11.85 10.15
CA ARG A 650 -6.86 12.18 10.65
C ARG A 650 -7.21 13.65 10.43
N LYS A 651 -6.30 14.59 10.69
CA LYS A 651 -6.49 16.04 10.41
C LYS A 651 -6.73 16.28 8.92
N ALA A 652 -5.90 15.70 8.05
CA ALA A 652 -6.02 15.81 6.60
C ALA A 652 -7.33 15.21 6.07
N ALA A 653 -7.74 14.03 6.55
CA ALA A 653 -9.02 13.42 6.20
C ALA A 653 -10.22 14.28 6.63
N ALA A 654 -10.19 14.87 7.83
CA ALA A 654 -11.23 15.78 8.30
C ALA A 654 -11.31 17.08 7.47
N ALA A 655 -10.15 17.65 7.11
CA ALA A 655 -10.08 18.82 6.23
C ALA A 655 -10.61 18.50 4.82
N PHE A 656 -10.20 17.38 4.24
CA PHE A 656 -10.72 16.89 2.95
C PHE A 656 -12.24 16.71 3.00
N GLN A 657 -12.78 16.05 4.03
CA GLN A 657 -14.22 15.83 4.16
C GLN A 657 -15.01 17.14 4.31
N LYS A 658 -14.45 18.15 4.99
CA LYS A 658 -15.02 19.51 5.07
C LYS A 658 -15.06 20.19 3.69
N VAL A 659 -14.03 20.03 2.87
CA VAL A 659 -13.99 20.56 1.49
C VAL A 659 -14.95 19.80 0.56
N LYS A 660 -14.94 18.45 0.61
CA LYS A 660 -15.87 17.58 -0.11
C LYS A 660 -17.33 17.98 0.16
N ASN A 661 -17.71 18.06 1.44
CA ASN A 661 -19.09 18.40 1.82
C ASN A 661 -19.50 19.80 1.34
N ASN A 662 -18.60 20.80 1.42
CA ASN A 662 -18.87 22.14 0.90
C ASN A 662 -19.00 22.17 -0.64
N ARG A 663 -18.18 21.40 -1.37
CA ARG A 663 -18.25 21.29 -2.85
C ARG A 663 -19.51 20.56 -3.30
N ALA A 664 -19.81 19.39 -2.70
CA ALA A 664 -21.01 18.60 -2.97
C ALA A 664 -22.28 19.43 -2.70
N ARG A 665 -22.34 20.13 -1.57
CA ARG A 665 -23.46 21.01 -1.23
C ARG A 665 -23.62 22.14 -2.25
N ARG A 666 -22.58 22.92 -2.55
CA ARG A 666 -22.69 24.03 -3.53
C ARG A 666 -23.08 23.55 -4.92
N PHE A 667 -22.65 22.35 -5.31
CA PHE A 667 -23.07 21.73 -6.56
C PHE A 667 -24.56 21.37 -6.51
N ASN A 668 -25.01 20.65 -5.48
CA ASN A 668 -26.41 20.20 -5.36
C ASN A 668 -27.40 21.36 -5.17
N ASP A 669 -27.04 22.36 -4.36
CA ASP A 669 -27.83 23.59 -4.13
C ASP A 669 -28.11 24.33 -5.47
N ALA A 670 -27.16 24.29 -6.42
CA ALA A 670 -27.31 24.87 -7.77
C ALA A 670 -28.01 23.91 -8.76
N PHE A 671 -27.61 22.64 -8.77
CA PHE A 671 -28.14 21.62 -9.67
C PHE A 671 -29.65 21.42 -9.50
N GLN A 672 -30.13 21.32 -8.26
CA GLN A 672 -31.56 21.14 -7.97
C GLN A 672 -32.38 22.35 -8.47
N HIS A 673 -31.89 23.57 -8.25
CA HIS A 673 -32.55 24.78 -8.72
C HIS A 673 -32.61 24.85 -10.25
N ILE A 674 -31.55 24.44 -10.96
CA ILE A 674 -31.51 24.46 -12.42
C ILE A 674 -32.39 23.34 -13.00
N ASP A 675 -32.41 22.14 -12.41
CA ASP A 675 -33.26 21.02 -12.86
C ASP A 675 -34.76 21.27 -12.60
N GLU A 676 -35.13 21.88 -11.46
CA GLU A 676 -36.51 22.33 -11.20
C GLU A 676 -36.94 23.43 -12.19
N ALA A 677 -36.11 24.46 -12.40
CA ALA A 677 -36.40 25.54 -13.34
C ALA A 677 -36.47 25.03 -14.80
N LEU A 678 -35.58 24.12 -15.20
CA LEU A 678 -35.55 23.50 -16.53
C LEU A 678 -36.87 22.79 -16.84
N LYS A 679 -37.41 22.01 -15.89
CA LYS A 679 -38.68 21.29 -16.06
C LYS A 679 -39.82 22.25 -16.35
N THR A 680 -39.98 23.30 -15.53
CA THR A 680 -41.02 24.32 -15.73
C THR A 680 -40.84 25.04 -17.07
N ILE A 681 -39.65 25.58 -17.34
CA ILE A 681 -39.38 26.39 -18.53
C ILE A 681 -39.52 25.57 -19.82
N TYR A 682 -38.98 24.34 -19.87
CA TYR A 682 -39.10 23.49 -21.06
C TYR A 682 -40.56 23.08 -21.32
N THR A 683 -41.34 22.82 -20.26
CA THR A 683 -42.77 22.54 -20.41
C THR A 683 -43.49 23.77 -20.99
N ASP A 684 -43.26 24.96 -20.44
CA ASP A 684 -43.88 26.21 -20.92
C ASP A 684 -43.47 26.58 -22.35
N MET A 685 -42.20 26.37 -22.71
CA MET A 685 -41.67 26.59 -24.06
C MET A 685 -42.21 25.58 -25.10
N THR A 686 -42.68 24.41 -24.67
CA THR A 686 -43.19 23.35 -25.57
C THR A 686 -44.72 23.26 -25.63
N LYS A 687 -45.45 23.73 -24.60
CA LYS A 687 -46.92 23.84 -24.56
C LYS A 687 -47.51 24.40 -25.85
N SER A 688 -48.69 23.90 -26.22
CA SER A 688 -49.40 24.29 -27.44
C SER A 688 -50.90 24.03 -27.30
N SER A 689 -51.75 24.75 -28.03
CA SER A 689 -53.17 24.44 -28.15
C SER A 689 -53.44 22.99 -28.62
N LYS A 690 -52.52 22.40 -29.41
CA LYS A 690 -52.60 20.97 -29.80
C LYS A 690 -52.05 20.00 -28.74
N HIS A 691 -51.22 20.47 -27.81
CA HIS A 691 -50.52 19.66 -26.82
C HIS A 691 -50.47 20.40 -25.46
N PRO A 692 -51.56 20.37 -24.66
CA PRO A 692 -51.66 21.19 -23.44
C PRO A 692 -50.67 20.82 -22.33
N LEU A 693 -50.23 19.56 -22.27
CA LEU A 693 -49.27 19.07 -21.27
C LEU A 693 -47.80 19.44 -21.59
N GLY A 694 -47.50 19.89 -22.81
CA GLY A 694 -46.12 20.16 -23.24
C GLY A 694 -45.24 18.91 -23.37
N GLY A 695 -43.92 19.11 -23.34
CA GLY A 695 -42.89 18.09 -23.16
C GLY A 695 -42.15 18.29 -21.83
N ASN A 696 -41.26 17.36 -21.48
CA ASN A 696 -40.54 17.37 -20.19
C ASN A 696 -39.02 17.25 -20.43
N ALA A 697 -38.20 17.90 -19.61
CA ALA A 697 -36.74 17.82 -19.69
C ALA A 697 -36.12 17.81 -18.29
N TYR A 698 -35.03 17.07 -18.11
CA TYR A 698 -34.36 16.92 -16.82
C TYR A 698 -32.86 16.68 -16.96
N LEU A 699 -32.14 16.97 -15.88
CA LEU A 699 -30.72 16.67 -15.75
C LEU A 699 -30.54 15.37 -14.94
N SER A 700 -29.63 14.50 -15.38
CA SER A 700 -29.25 13.28 -14.68
C SER A 700 -27.75 13.24 -14.44
N LEU A 701 -27.36 12.88 -13.22
CA LEU A 701 -25.96 12.78 -12.78
C LEU A 701 -25.50 11.33 -12.86
N ASP A 702 -24.27 11.10 -13.36
CA ASP A 702 -23.67 9.76 -13.42
C ASP A 702 -23.23 9.24 -12.04
N ASP A 703 -22.99 10.14 -11.08
CA ASP A 703 -22.63 9.85 -9.69
C ASP A 703 -23.45 10.79 -8.78
N THR A 704 -24.10 10.23 -7.76
CA THR A 704 -24.94 10.98 -6.81
C THR A 704 -24.24 11.30 -5.47
N GLU A 705 -23.10 10.67 -5.16
CA GLU A 705 -22.29 10.97 -3.98
C GLU A 705 -21.19 12.01 -4.28
N GLU A 706 -20.56 11.91 -5.45
CA GLU A 706 -19.52 12.84 -5.92
C GLU A 706 -19.85 13.41 -7.32
N PRO A 707 -20.97 14.14 -7.48
CA PRO A 707 -21.47 14.60 -8.79
C PRO A 707 -20.55 15.59 -9.51
N TYR A 708 -19.53 16.10 -8.83
CA TYR A 708 -18.46 16.92 -9.40
C TYR A 708 -17.28 16.11 -10.01
N LYS A 709 -17.37 14.78 -10.01
CA LYS A 709 -16.48 13.85 -10.73
C LYS A 709 -17.17 13.18 -11.93
N GLY A 710 -18.46 12.86 -11.78
CA GLY A 710 -19.26 12.23 -12.84
C GLY A 710 -19.62 13.20 -13.98
N GLY A 711 -20.17 12.66 -15.05
CA GLY A 711 -20.83 13.44 -16.08
C GLY A 711 -22.22 13.92 -15.64
N MET A 712 -22.71 14.96 -16.30
CA MET A 712 -24.11 15.39 -16.26
C MET A 712 -24.70 15.21 -17.66
N LYS A 713 -25.75 14.38 -17.75
CA LYS A 713 -26.50 14.14 -18.98
C LYS A 713 -27.77 14.98 -18.99
N PHE A 714 -28.03 15.66 -20.10
CA PHE A 714 -29.22 16.46 -20.32
C PHE A 714 -30.18 15.70 -21.23
N ASN A 715 -31.37 15.39 -20.72
CA ASN A 715 -32.38 14.63 -21.42
C ASN A 715 -33.62 15.50 -21.66
N ALA A 716 -34.15 15.49 -22.88
CA ALA A 716 -35.36 16.22 -23.25
C ALA A 716 -36.32 15.30 -24.00
N MET A 717 -37.59 15.35 -23.62
CA MET A 717 -38.70 14.58 -24.19
C MET A 717 -39.70 15.57 -24.83
N PRO A 718 -39.62 15.78 -26.16
CA PRO A 718 -40.59 16.60 -26.88
C PRO A 718 -42.02 16.02 -26.77
N PRO A 719 -43.07 16.84 -26.91
CA PRO A 719 -44.45 16.37 -26.88
C PRO A 719 -44.69 15.24 -27.91
N MET A 720 -45.46 14.23 -27.49
CA MET A 720 -45.76 13.00 -28.25
C MET A 720 -44.57 12.13 -28.67
N LYS A 721 -43.32 12.42 -28.26
CA LYS A 721 -42.14 11.59 -28.57
C LYS A 721 -41.68 10.75 -27.37
N ARG A 722 -41.17 9.55 -27.66
CA ARG A 722 -40.49 8.69 -26.67
C ARG A 722 -39.14 9.29 -26.28
N PHE A 723 -38.64 8.91 -25.09
CA PHE A 723 -37.30 9.25 -24.61
C PHE A 723 -36.22 8.95 -25.67
N ARG A 724 -35.31 9.90 -25.89
CA ARG A 724 -34.10 9.79 -26.70
C ARG A 724 -33.01 10.72 -26.16
N ASP A 725 -31.75 10.35 -26.37
CA ASP A 725 -30.62 11.21 -26.03
C ASP A 725 -30.59 12.47 -26.90
N MET A 726 -29.99 13.54 -26.37
CA MET A 726 -29.92 14.87 -27.01
C MET A 726 -29.37 14.83 -28.45
N GLU A 727 -28.44 13.91 -28.75
CA GLU A 727 -27.88 13.74 -30.10
C GLU A 727 -28.92 13.31 -31.15
N GLN A 728 -29.95 12.57 -30.76
CA GLN A 728 -30.97 12.00 -31.65
C GLN A 728 -32.20 12.90 -31.85
N LEU A 729 -32.23 14.09 -31.23
CA LEU A 729 -33.29 15.08 -31.39
C LEU A 729 -33.13 15.89 -32.70
N SER A 730 -34.24 16.43 -33.21
CA SER A 730 -34.21 17.35 -34.37
C SER A 730 -33.47 18.65 -34.05
N GLY A 731 -32.99 19.36 -35.07
CA GLY A 731 -32.28 20.63 -34.91
C GLY A 731 -33.06 21.66 -34.09
N GLY A 732 -34.32 21.92 -34.46
CA GLY A 732 -35.19 22.83 -33.70
C GLY A 732 -35.51 22.35 -32.28
N GLU A 733 -35.59 21.04 -32.05
CA GLU A 733 -35.82 20.46 -30.72
C GLU A 733 -34.59 20.65 -29.81
N LYS A 734 -33.38 20.48 -30.37
CA LYS A 734 -32.11 20.82 -29.71
C LYS A 734 -32.05 22.31 -29.36
N THR A 735 -32.47 23.20 -30.26
CA THR A 735 -32.48 24.65 -29.99
C THR A 735 -33.48 25.03 -28.89
N VAL A 736 -34.71 24.50 -28.89
CA VAL A 736 -35.68 24.75 -27.80
C VAL A 736 -35.16 24.20 -26.46
N ALA A 737 -34.56 23.00 -26.46
CA ALA A 737 -33.95 22.41 -25.27
C ALA A 737 -32.77 23.24 -24.74
N ALA A 738 -31.87 23.70 -25.61
CA ALA A 738 -30.73 24.54 -25.25
C ALA A 738 -31.16 25.91 -24.70
N LEU A 739 -32.13 26.58 -25.34
CA LEU A 739 -32.70 27.84 -24.84
C LEU A 739 -33.37 27.66 -23.47
N SER A 740 -34.09 26.56 -23.27
CA SER A 740 -34.75 26.27 -21.98
C SER A 740 -33.74 26.03 -20.85
N LEU A 741 -32.66 25.29 -21.13
CA LEU A 741 -31.55 25.11 -20.18
C LEU A 741 -30.84 26.42 -19.89
N LEU A 742 -30.65 27.28 -20.89
CA LEU A 742 -30.02 28.58 -20.71
C LEU A 742 -30.85 29.52 -19.82
N PHE A 743 -32.18 29.58 -20.03
CA PHE A 743 -33.07 30.33 -19.15
C PHE A 743 -33.15 29.74 -17.74
N ALA A 744 -33.01 28.41 -17.58
CA ALA A 744 -32.91 27.78 -16.27
C ALA A 744 -31.61 28.15 -15.52
N ILE A 745 -30.48 28.25 -16.22
CA ILE A 745 -29.21 28.77 -15.67
C ILE A 745 -29.35 30.23 -15.26
N HIS A 746 -29.97 31.06 -16.12
CA HIS A 746 -30.27 32.47 -15.80
C HIS A 746 -31.16 32.59 -14.54
N SER A 747 -32.14 31.70 -14.37
CA SER A 747 -32.99 31.69 -13.17
C SER A 747 -32.24 31.43 -11.86
N PHE A 748 -31.08 30.75 -11.90
CA PHE A 748 -30.22 30.56 -10.71
C PHE A 748 -29.26 31.74 -10.48
N ARG A 749 -28.79 32.39 -11.56
CA ARG A 749 -27.94 33.58 -11.49
C ARG A 749 -28.35 34.59 -12.58
N PRO A 750 -29.21 35.57 -12.28
CA PRO A 750 -29.70 36.50 -13.28
C PRO A 750 -28.57 37.36 -13.85
N ALA A 751 -28.61 37.55 -15.16
CA ALA A 751 -27.73 38.43 -15.90
C ALA A 751 -28.49 39.71 -16.31
N PRO A 752 -27.89 40.91 -16.24
CA PRO A 752 -28.62 42.16 -16.49
C PRO A 752 -29.13 42.29 -17.93
N PHE A 753 -28.43 41.67 -18.88
CA PHE A 753 -28.83 41.59 -20.28
C PHE A 753 -28.50 40.21 -20.85
N PHE A 754 -29.15 39.86 -21.95
CA PHE A 754 -28.90 38.66 -22.73
C PHE A 754 -28.82 38.98 -24.23
N VAL A 755 -27.92 38.31 -24.95
CA VAL A 755 -27.70 38.50 -26.38
C VAL A 755 -27.90 37.16 -27.10
N MET A 756 -28.76 37.15 -28.12
CA MET A 756 -28.99 36.01 -29.00
C MET A 756 -28.69 36.37 -30.45
N ASP A 757 -27.99 35.49 -31.14
CA ASP A 757 -27.54 35.67 -32.52
C ASP A 757 -27.97 34.45 -33.35
N GLU A 758 -28.78 34.69 -34.38
CA GLU A 758 -29.39 33.71 -35.32
C GLU A 758 -30.01 32.45 -34.67
N VAL A 759 -30.47 32.55 -33.42
CA VAL A 759 -31.14 31.46 -32.67
C VAL A 759 -32.43 30.98 -33.34
N ASP A 760 -32.98 31.78 -34.26
CA ASP A 760 -34.15 31.47 -35.06
C ASP A 760 -33.86 30.49 -36.21
N ALA A 761 -32.61 30.34 -36.66
CA ALA A 761 -32.24 29.61 -37.89
C ALA A 761 -32.87 28.20 -37.97
N ALA A 762 -32.69 27.38 -36.92
CA ALA A 762 -33.19 26.01 -36.85
C ALA A 762 -34.64 25.85 -36.32
N LEU A 763 -35.33 26.96 -35.99
CA LEU A 763 -36.67 26.96 -35.41
C LEU A 763 -37.77 27.17 -36.47
N ASP A 764 -38.85 26.42 -36.32
CA ASP A 764 -40.09 26.60 -37.08
C ASP A 764 -40.94 27.76 -36.52
N ASN A 765 -41.80 28.35 -37.35
CA ASN A 765 -42.57 29.54 -36.98
C ASN A 765 -43.56 29.31 -35.81
N VAL A 766 -43.94 28.06 -35.50
CA VAL A 766 -44.85 27.76 -34.37
C VAL A 766 -44.08 27.79 -33.06
N ASN A 767 -42.92 27.11 -32.97
CA ASN A 767 -42.09 27.18 -31.78
C ASN A 767 -41.41 28.54 -31.63
N LEU A 768 -41.03 29.21 -32.72
CA LEU A 768 -40.48 30.57 -32.69
C LEU A 768 -41.44 31.55 -31.99
N ARG A 769 -42.74 31.46 -32.31
CA ARG A 769 -43.78 32.28 -31.67
C ARG A 769 -43.91 32.04 -30.16
N LYS A 770 -43.66 30.81 -29.68
CA LYS A 770 -43.60 30.48 -28.24
C LYS A 770 -42.38 31.09 -27.58
N VAL A 771 -41.20 30.92 -28.19
CA VAL A 771 -39.92 31.52 -27.73
C VAL A 771 -40.07 33.04 -27.59
N CYS A 772 -40.69 33.70 -28.58
CA CYS A 772 -40.94 35.14 -28.55
C CYS A 772 -41.96 35.56 -27.47
N ASN A 773 -43.03 34.79 -27.24
CA ASN A 773 -43.95 35.02 -26.12
C ASN A 773 -43.21 34.93 -24.77
N TYR A 774 -42.42 33.87 -24.58
CA TYR A 774 -41.69 33.61 -23.33
C TYR A 774 -40.64 34.70 -23.04
N ILE A 775 -39.84 35.07 -24.05
CA ILE A 775 -38.88 36.17 -23.94
C ILE A 775 -39.59 37.46 -23.54
N ARG A 776 -40.68 37.82 -24.24
CA ARG A 776 -41.42 39.06 -23.97
C ARG A 776 -41.99 39.11 -22.55
N GLN A 777 -42.64 38.03 -22.12
CA GLN A 777 -43.22 37.92 -20.77
C GLN A 777 -42.13 38.02 -19.67
N ARG A 778 -40.90 37.62 -19.95
CA ARG A 778 -39.75 37.75 -19.04
C ARG A 778 -39.05 39.11 -19.13
N SER A 779 -38.96 39.71 -20.32
CA SER A 779 -38.25 40.98 -20.51
C SER A 779 -38.98 42.19 -19.92
N GLU A 780 -40.27 42.05 -19.59
CA GLU A 780 -41.06 43.07 -18.90
C GLU A 780 -40.65 43.23 -17.40
N SER A 781 -39.87 42.29 -16.82
CA SER A 781 -39.39 42.40 -15.42
C SER A 781 -37.97 41.88 -15.13
N ASP A 782 -37.49 40.84 -15.81
CA ASP A 782 -36.35 40.03 -15.32
C ASP A 782 -35.01 40.41 -15.96
N PHE A 783 -34.95 40.65 -17.28
CA PHE A 783 -33.71 40.93 -18.00
C PHE A 783 -33.92 41.65 -19.35
N GLN A 784 -32.94 42.46 -19.77
CA GLN A 784 -32.93 43.04 -21.12
C GLN A 784 -32.55 41.98 -22.16
N CYS A 785 -33.31 41.85 -23.26
CA CYS A 785 -33.02 40.90 -24.33
C CYS A 785 -32.68 41.61 -25.64
N ILE A 786 -31.48 41.36 -26.19
CA ILE A 786 -31.02 41.83 -27.50
C ILE A 786 -30.98 40.61 -28.43
N VAL A 787 -31.66 40.67 -29.58
CA VAL A 787 -31.70 39.53 -30.52
C VAL A 787 -31.41 40.00 -31.94
N ILE A 788 -30.50 39.27 -32.60
CA ILE A 788 -30.22 39.34 -34.03
C ILE A 788 -30.93 38.13 -34.66
N SER A 789 -31.84 38.38 -35.61
CA SER A 789 -32.72 37.38 -36.22
C SER A 789 -33.13 37.87 -37.60
N LEU A 790 -33.22 36.96 -38.58
CA LEU A 790 -33.67 37.29 -39.94
C LEU A 790 -35.17 37.05 -40.13
N LYS A 791 -35.82 36.25 -39.26
CA LYS A 791 -37.27 36.01 -39.33
C LYS A 791 -38.09 37.16 -38.75
N ASP A 792 -38.99 37.67 -39.58
CA ASP A 792 -40.02 38.67 -39.30
C ASP A 792 -40.80 38.40 -38.00
N MET A 793 -41.28 37.16 -37.84
CA MET A 793 -42.03 36.67 -36.70
C MET A 793 -41.31 36.77 -35.34
N PHE A 794 -39.99 37.00 -35.34
CA PHE A 794 -39.23 37.27 -34.13
C PHE A 794 -39.25 38.75 -33.78
N TYR A 795 -38.81 39.60 -34.71
CA TYR A 795 -38.56 41.02 -34.43
C TYR A 795 -39.81 41.90 -34.54
N GLU A 796 -40.88 41.46 -35.21
CA GLU A 796 -42.22 42.08 -35.16
C GLU A 796 -42.68 42.40 -33.73
N ARG A 797 -42.26 41.57 -32.78
CA ARG A 797 -42.73 41.57 -31.39
C ARG A 797 -41.85 42.39 -30.43
N SER A 798 -40.74 42.94 -30.91
CA SER A 798 -39.82 43.75 -30.10
C SER A 798 -40.42 45.14 -29.77
N GLU A 799 -39.63 45.96 -29.10
CA GLU A 799 -40.00 47.35 -28.73
C GLU A 799 -39.24 48.37 -29.59
N GLY A 800 -38.09 47.97 -30.13
CA GLY A 800 -37.34 48.70 -31.14
C GLY A 800 -36.58 47.75 -32.07
N LEU A 801 -36.26 48.24 -33.25
CA LEU A 801 -35.47 47.56 -34.28
C LEU A 801 -34.17 48.33 -34.51
N VAL A 802 -33.08 47.59 -34.72
CA VAL A 802 -31.79 48.15 -35.16
C VAL A 802 -31.51 47.61 -36.56
N GLY A 803 -31.98 48.33 -37.57
CA GLY A 803 -31.73 48.01 -38.97
C GLY A 803 -30.27 48.30 -39.32
N ILE A 804 -29.58 47.32 -39.90
CA ILE A 804 -28.20 47.47 -40.39
C ILE A 804 -28.25 47.46 -41.92
N CYS A 805 -27.90 48.59 -42.56
CA CYS A 805 -27.87 48.70 -44.01
C CYS A 805 -26.44 48.95 -44.52
N ARG A 806 -26.06 48.27 -45.61
CA ARG A 806 -24.74 48.45 -46.24
C ARG A 806 -24.81 49.65 -47.19
N ASP A 807 -24.11 50.72 -46.85
CA ASP A 807 -23.89 51.83 -47.78
C ASP A 807 -22.95 51.35 -48.89
N VAL A 808 -23.51 50.98 -50.03
CA VAL A 808 -22.75 50.51 -51.21
C VAL A 808 -21.81 51.60 -51.73
N GLY A 809 -22.17 52.87 -51.55
CA GLY A 809 -21.35 54.02 -51.93
C GLY A 809 -20.08 54.16 -51.10
N THR A 810 -20.11 53.82 -49.80
CA THR A 810 -18.91 53.85 -48.92
C THR A 810 -18.33 52.47 -48.58
N ASN A 811 -19.00 51.39 -48.97
CA ASN A 811 -18.75 50.00 -48.55
C ASN A 811 -18.74 49.81 -47.02
N SER A 812 -19.62 50.50 -46.29
CA SER A 812 -19.67 50.47 -44.83
C SER A 812 -21.08 50.25 -44.30
N SER A 813 -21.23 49.46 -43.25
CA SER A 813 -22.50 49.33 -42.53
C SER A 813 -22.89 50.65 -41.85
N ARG A 814 -24.15 51.06 -42.02
CA ARG A 814 -24.81 52.12 -41.25
C ARG A 814 -25.91 51.48 -40.40
N THR A 815 -26.12 52.01 -39.21
CA THR A 815 -27.24 51.63 -38.33
C THR A 815 -28.37 52.64 -38.44
N LEU A 816 -29.61 52.15 -38.40
CA LEU A 816 -30.84 52.92 -38.35
C LEU A 816 -31.73 52.32 -37.26
N THR A 817 -32.16 53.12 -36.29
CA THR A 817 -33.02 52.67 -35.19
C THR A 817 -34.46 53.06 -35.42
N LEU A 818 -35.39 52.11 -35.33
CA LEU A 818 -36.83 52.36 -35.40
C LEU A 818 -37.48 51.92 -34.09
N ASP A 819 -38.23 52.82 -33.47
CA ASP A 819 -39.03 52.56 -32.27
C ASP A 819 -40.39 51.97 -32.67
N LEU A 820 -40.68 50.75 -32.21
CA LEU A 820 -41.93 50.04 -32.52
C LEU A 820 -43.06 50.32 -31.52
N SER A 821 -42.78 50.92 -30.36
CA SER A 821 -43.80 51.20 -29.34
C SER A 821 -44.98 52.00 -29.91
N LYS A 822 -44.67 53.00 -30.74
CA LYS A 822 -45.60 53.92 -31.41
C LYS A 822 -46.58 53.25 -32.39
N PHE A 823 -46.27 52.04 -32.86
CA PHE A 823 -47.11 51.30 -33.83
C PHE A 823 -47.99 50.23 -33.16
N ARG A 824 -47.93 50.09 -31.82
CA ARG A 824 -48.76 49.12 -31.07
C ARG A 824 -50.20 49.58 -30.85
N GLU A 825 -50.50 50.89 -30.93
CA GLU A 825 -51.84 51.43 -30.66
C GLU A 825 -52.80 51.28 -31.84
N ASP A 826 -52.33 51.49 -33.09
CA ASP A 826 -53.14 51.38 -34.32
C ASP A 826 -53.82 50.01 -34.48
N GLN A 827 -53.22 48.93 -33.97
CA GLN A 827 -53.85 47.60 -34.03
C GLN A 827 -55.07 47.45 -33.11
N ARG A 828 -55.19 48.24 -32.04
CA ARG A 828 -56.42 48.27 -31.21
C ARG A 828 -57.54 49.04 -31.92
N GLU A 829 -57.22 50.20 -32.49
CA GLU A 829 -58.20 50.98 -33.25
C GLU A 829 -58.68 50.28 -34.53
N THR A 830 -57.78 49.68 -35.30
CA THR A 830 -58.15 49.04 -36.58
C THR A 830 -58.99 47.77 -36.42
N ILE A 831 -58.83 47.03 -35.31
CA ILE A 831 -59.75 45.94 -34.96
C ILE A 831 -61.12 46.48 -34.56
N SER A 832 -61.17 47.51 -33.70
CA SER A 832 -62.43 48.15 -33.28
C SER A 832 -63.21 48.73 -34.46
N LYS A 833 -62.55 49.48 -35.35
CA LYS A 833 -63.16 50.13 -36.53
C LYS A 833 -63.60 49.14 -37.62
N ARG A 834 -63.22 47.86 -37.54
CA ARG A 834 -63.65 46.80 -38.46
C ARG A 834 -64.89 46.03 -37.97
N ALA A 835 -65.26 46.18 -36.69
CA ALA A 835 -66.41 45.54 -36.06
C ALA A 835 -67.64 46.48 -36.03
N SER A 836 -68.12 46.91 -37.21
CA SER A 836 -69.34 47.73 -37.34
C SER A 836 -70.11 47.38 -38.62
N PRO A 837 -71.34 46.85 -38.54
CA PRO A 837 -72.03 46.29 -39.70
C PRO A 837 -72.57 47.39 -40.64
N ARG A 838 -72.01 47.46 -41.85
CA ARG A 838 -72.46 48.40 -42.88
C ARG A 838 -73.67 47.82 -43.63
N LYS A 839 -74.83 48.47 -43.48
CA LYS A 839 -76.12 48.06 -44.07
C LYS A 839 -76.02 47.73 -45.57
N THR A 840 -76.39 46.51 -45.97
CA THR A 840 -76.72 46.17 -47.36
C THR A 840 -78.23 46.28 -47.59
N ARG A 841 -78.64 46.69 -48.80
CA ARG A 841 -80.05 46.88 -49.18
C ARG A 841 -80.55 45.73 -50.04
N ARG A 842 -81.78 45.29 -49.75
CA ARG A 842 -82.72 44.53 -50.60
C ARG A 842 -82.34 44.36 -52.08
N THR A 843 -82.33 43.11 -52.52
CA THR A 843 -83.02 42.66 -53.74
C THR A 843 -84.05 41.58 -53.34
N SER A 844 -84.92 41.14 -54.25
CA SER A 844 -86.19 40.45 -53.92
C SER A 844 -86.63 39.46 -55.00
N ALA A 845 -87.67 38.66 -54.70
CA ALA A 845 -88.37 37.67 -55.54
C ALA A 845 -87.69 36.28 -55.64
N LEU A 846 -88.41 35.14 -55.73
CA LEU A 846 -89.87 34.91 -55.72
C LEU A 846 -90.25 33.50 -55.17
N VAL A 847 -91.41 33.46 -54.49
CA VAL A 847 -92.26 32.37 -53.98
C VAL A 847 -92.13 30.94 -54.56
N ALA A 848 -92.16 29.92 -53.66
CA ALA A 848 -92.92 28.66 -53.80
C ALA A 848 -93.15 27.94 -52.44
N SER A 849 -94.24 27.17 -52.30
CA SER A 849 -94.64 26.27 -51.18
C SER A 849 -95.79 25.35 -51.68
N PRO A 850 -96.42 24.39 -50.94
CA PRO A 850 -96.19 23.87 -49.56
C PRO A 850 -96.31 22.31 -49.40
N LYS A 851 -96.35 21.78 -48.14
CA LYS A 851 -96.78 20.40 -47.69
C LYS A 851 -95.84 19.23 -48.07
N ARG A 852 -95.86 18.03 -47.46
CA ARG A 852 -96.21 17.49 -46.11
C ARG A 852 -94.99 16.61 -45.68
N ASP A 853 -94.73 16.12 -44.46
CA ASP A 853 -94.95 16.40 -43.02
C ASP A 853 -94.42 15.10 -42.27
N ASP A 854 -94.69 14.90 -40.97
CA ASP A 854 -94.43 13.71 -40.10
C ASP A 854 -92.93 13.40 -39.73
N ASP A 855 -92.59 13.77 -38.48
CA ASP A 855 -91.98 12.99 -37.37
C ASP A 855 -90.81 12.00 -37.61
N ASP A 856 -89.72 11.91 -36.82
CA ASP A 856 -89.30 12.64 -35.59
C ASP A 856 -87.96 13.44 -35.84
N ASP A 857 -86.78 13.37 -35.18
CA ASP A 857 -86.18 12.62 -34.03
C ASP A 857 -84.86 13.32 -33.55
N ASP A 858 -84.20 12.81 -32.47
CA ASP A 858 -82.85 13.15 -31.89
C ASP A 858 -82.56 14.56 -31.27
N ASP A 859 -82.35 14.58 -29.94
CA ASP A 859 -81.37 15.27 -29.04
C ASP A 859 -80.46 16.45 -29.57
N ASP A 860 -80.02 17.45 -28.77
CA ASP A 860 -79.99 17.65 -27.30
C ASP A 860 -79.83 19.17 -26.96
N ASP A 861 -80.48 19.68 -25.91
CA ASP A 861 -80.38 21.05 -25.34
C ASP A 861 -81.06 20.98 -23.93
N ASP A 862 -80.66 21.63 -22.82
CA ASP A 862 -79.64 22.66 -22.51
C ASP A 862 -79.51 22.78 -20.94
N VAL A 863 -78.81 23.79 -20.42
CA VAL A 863 -78.98 24.43 -19.07
C VAL A 863 -78.43 23.75 -17.78
N ASP A 864 -77.26 24.25 -17.34
CA ASP A 864 -76.94 24.89 -16.03
C ASP A 864 -77.14 24.28 -14.60
N GLU A 865 -76.36 24.88 -13.68
CA GLU A 865 -76.50 25.06 -12.21
C GLU A 865 -76.71 23.87 -11.23
N ALA A 866 -75.73 23.70 -10.32
CA ALA A 866 -75.94 23.79 -8.86
C ALA A 866 -74.62 23.82 -8.05
N GLU A 867 -74.66 24.29 -6.81
CA GLU A 867 -73.49 24.46 -5.93
C GLU A 867 -73.17 23.28 -4.97
N ALA A 868 -71.97 23.36 -4.37
CA ALA A 868 -71.70 23.17 -2.93
C ALA A 868 -71.40 21.77 -2.30
N LYS A 869 -70.20 21.76 -1.65
CA LYS A 869 -69.87 21.26 -0.29
C LYS A 869 -69.65 19.76 0.01
N GLU A 870 -68.40 19.52 0.41
CA GLU A 870 -67.92 18.78 1.60
C GLU A 870 -68.34 17.32 1.93
N ARG A 871 -67.29 16.48 2.01
CA ARG A 871 -67.00 15.47 3.05
C ARG A 871 -67.81 14.16 3.13
N ALA A 872 -67.18 13.15 2.52
CA ALA A 872 -66.49 12.05 3.21
C ALA A 872 -67.22 10.74 3.61
N SER A 873 -66.39 9.69 3.69
CA SER A 873 -66.55 8.37 4.33
C SER A 873 -67.17 7.20 3.52
N VAL A 874 -66.28 6.22 3.24
CA VAL A 874 -66.41 4.76 3.47
C VAL A 874 -67.79 4.07 3.21
N GLY A 875 -67.84 3.11 2.27
CA GLY A 875 -69.01 2.19 2.22
C GLY A 875 -69.10 1.12 1.11
N SER A 876 -68.23 0.10 1.15
CA SER A 876 -68.30 -1.24 0.52
C SER A 876 -69.54 -1.75 -0.28
N LYS A 877 -69.25 -2.67 -1.25
CA LYS A 877 -70.08 -3.78 -1.83
C LYS A 877 -71.03 -3.45 -3.02
N LYS A 878 -71.49 -4.41 -3.87
CA LYS A 878 -70.96 -5.73 -4.36
C LYS A 878 -71.97 -6.42 -5.31
N ARG A 879 -71.55 -6.84 -6.54
CA ARG A 879 -72.33 -7.64 -7.55
C ARG A 879 -73.57 -6.89 -8.11
N ARG A 880 -74.21 -7.23 -9.24
CA ARG A 880 -74.13 -8.32 -10.28
C ARG A 880 -74.39 -7.62 -11.66
N SER A 881 -74.37 -8.15 -12.89
CA SER A 881 -74.31 -9.50 -13.52
C SER A 881 -73.82 -9.35 -14.99
N ASP A 882 -73.93 -10.30 -15.93
CA ASP A 882 -73.48 -11.72 -16.10
C ASP A 882 -73.92 -12.16 -17.53
N ASP A 883 -73.33 -13.22 -18.13
CA ASP A 883 -73.61 -13.80 -19.49
C ASP A 883 -73.13 -12.95 -20.71
N GLY A 884 -72.65 -13.49 -21.85
CA GLY A 884 -72.27 -14.88 -22.17
C GLY A 884 -71.83 -15.12 -23.65
N GLY A 885 -71.15 -16.25 -23.92
CA GLY A 885 -71.17 -16.93 -25.24
C GLY A 885 -69.91 -16.97 -26.13
N ARG A 886 -69.32 -18.19 -26.26
CA ARG A 886 -68.56 -18.75 -27.44
C ARG A 886 -67.22 -18.05 -27.80
N GLN A 887 -66.15 -18.72 -28.23
CA GLN A 887 -65.79 -20.13 -28.53
C GLN A 887 -64.22 -20.20 -28.58
N ASP A 888 -63.44 -21.20 -29.03
CA ASP A 888 -63.59 -22.51 -29.72
C ASP A 888 -62.72 -23.60 -29.02
N ASP A 889 -62.30 -24.64 -29.77
CA ASP A 889 -61.63 -25.92 -29.42
C ASP A 889 -60.06 -25.87 -29.61
N ASP A 890 -59.20 -26.91 -29.43
CA ASP A 890 -59.35 -28.37 -29.59
C ASP A 890 -58.27 -29.26 -28.87
N GLU A 891 -58.49 -30.60 -28.86
CA GLU A 891 -57.75 -31.85 -28.44
C GLU A 891 -56.23 -31.86 -28.03
N GLY A 892 -55.66 -32.88 -27.34
CA GLY A 892 -56.16 -34.15 -26.72
C GLY A 892 -55.08 -35.27 -26.55
N ASP A 893 -55.06 -35.98 -25.38
CA ASP A 893 -54.55 -37.36 -25.01
C ASP A 893 -53.17 -37.92 -25.52
N GLU A 894 -52.51 -39.02 -25.09
CA GLU A 894 -52.45 -40.00 -23.95
C GLU A 894 -50.97 -40.59 -23.97
N ASP A 895 -50.38 -41.55 -23.22
CA ASP A 895 -50.57 -42.40 -22.00
C ASP A 895 -49.14 -42.91 -21.57
N GLY A 896 -48.97 -43.65 -20.46
CA GLY A 896 -47.90 -44.68 -20.34
C GLY A 896 -47.44 -45.08 -18.92
N ALA A 897 -47.36 -46.39 -18.64
CA ALA A 897 -46.84 -47.00 -17.39
C ALA A 897 -45.30 -47.33 -17.47
N GLU A 898 -44.57 -48.01 -16.55
CA GLU A 898 -44.93 -48.97 -15.48
C GLU A 898 -43.79 -49.20 -14.42
N GLU A 899 -44.17 -49.72 -13.24
CA GLU A 899 -43.48 -50.55 -12.20
C GLU A 899 -42.02 -50.39 -11.64
N ARG A 900 -41.94 -50.53 -10.29
CA ARG A 900 -40.93 -51.23 -9.42
C ARG A 900 -39.47 -50.72 -9.28
N SER A 901 -38.72 -50.95 -8.16
CA SER A 901 -39.10 -51.26 -6.76
C SER A 901 -37.98 -51.10 -5.70
N SER A 902 -38.37 -50.66 -4.49
CA SER A 902 -37.92 -51.14 -3.16
C SER A 902 -36.53 -50.85 -2.49
N ARG A 903 -36.62 -50.47 -1.21
CA ARG A 903 -35.83 -50.91 -0.01
C ARG A 903 -34.41 -50.39 0.33
N LYS A 904 -34.42 -49.41 1.25
CA LYS A 904 -33.93 -49.47 2.67
C LYS A 904 -32.43 -49.28 3.03
N LYS A 905 -32.27 -48.42 4.07
CA LYS A 905 -31.34 -48.43 5.24
C LYS A 905 -29.97 -47.69 5.19
N ARG A 906 -29.99 -46.53 5.89
CA ARG A 906 -29.14 -46.13 7.05
C ARG A 906 -27.63 -45.82 6.87
N SER A 907 -27.20 -44.87 7.73
CA SER A 907 -25.85 -44.71 8.35
C SER A 907 -24.67 -44.34 7.43
N ARG A 908 -23.60 -43.65 7.90
CA ARG A 908 -23.38 -42.68 9.00
C ARG A 908 -21.93 -42.17 8.86
N GLY A 909 -21.69 -40.85 8.88
CA GLY A 909 -20.33 -40.28 8.75
C GLY A 909 -19.64 -40.54 7.39
N SER A 910 -18.45 -40.02 7.09
CA SER A 910 -17.75 -38.84 7.65
C SER A 910 -16.45 -38.62 6.84
N SER A 911 -16.14 -37.34 6.52
CA SER A 911 -14.80 -36.82 6.18
C SER A 911 -13.90 -37.57 5.18
N ALA A 912 -13.81 -37.05 3.94
CA ALA A 912 -12.56 -36.95 3.18
C ALA A 912 -12.63 -35.83 2.12
N SER A 913 -11.48 -35.43 1.57
CA SER A 913 -11.29 -34.44 0.50
C SER A 913 -11.88 -34.89 -0.87
N ALA A 914 -12.01 -34.08 -1.93
CA ALA A 914 -11.21 -32.92 -2.36
C ALA A 914 -11.91 -32.06 -3.45
N ALA A 915 -11.35 -30.87 -3.76
CA ALA A 915 -11.44 -30.07 -5.02
C ALA A 915 -12.85 -29.72 -5.59
N SER A 916 -13.11 -28.57 -6.22
CA SER A 916 -12.24 -27.74 -7.08
C SER A 916 -12.86 -26.36 -7.40
N LYS A 917 -12.05 -25.44 -7.95
CA LYS A 917 -12.41 -24.28 -8.82
C LYS A 917 -13.51 -23.28 -8.37
N ARG A 918 -13.09 -22.06 -7.97
CA ARG A 918 -13.65 -20.74 -8.38
C ARG A 918 -12.67 -19.63 -7.93
N SER A 919 -11.88 -19.03 -8.81
CA SER A 919 -12.20 -17.89 -9.71
C SER A 919 -12.16 -16.50 -9.04
N SER A 920 -10.96 -15.90 -9.05
CA SER A 920 -10.72 -14.48 -9.39
C SER A 920 -11.67 -13.38 -8.89
N LYS A 921 -11.24 -12.63 -7.84
CA LYS A 921 -11.25 -11.16 -7.89
C LYS A 921 -10.21 -10.55 -6.93
N ARG A 922 -9.21 -9.85 -7.48
CA ARG A 922 -8.22 -9.07 -6.70
C ARG A 922 -8.89 -7.76 -6.25
N ARG A 923 -8.90 -7.46 -4.95
CA ARG A 923 -8.97 -6.08 -4.45
C ARG A 923 -7.60 -5.76 -3.86
N ARG A 924 -6.77 -4.99 -4.57
CA ARG A 924 -5.52 -4.45 -4.02
C ARG A 924 -5.86 -3.15 -3.30
N SER A 925 -5.51 -3.06 -2.02
CA SER A 925 -5.45 -1.82 -1.27
C SER A 925 -4.23 -1.00 -1.74
N SER A 926 -4.40 0.31 -1.88
CA SER A 926 -3.32 1.26 -2.10
C SER A 926 -2.87 1.84 -0.76
N ALA A 927 -1.72 1.40 -0.25
CA ALA A 927 -0.99 2.16 0.76
C ALA A 927 -0.18 3.26 0.05
N SER A 928 -0.09 4.44 0.67
CA SER A 928 0.74 5.54 0.18
C SER A 928 1.41 6.25 1.36
N ALA A 929 2.74 6.30 1.32
CA ALA A 929 3.55 7.29 2.02
C ALA A 929 4.20 8.14 0.91
N ALA A 930 4.08 9.46 0.88
CA ALA A 930 4.48 10.43 1.92
C ALA A 930 6.00 10.45 2.10
N SER A 931 6.63 11.53 1.61
CA SER A 931 8.04 11.84 1.79
C SER A 931 8.21 13.35 1.64
N LEU A 932 8.14 14.02 2.79
CA LEU A 932 8.63 15.39 2.99
C LEU A 932 10.16 15.36 2.75
N LYS A 933 10.77 16.34 2.10
CA LYS A 933 11.01 17.70 2.60
C LYS A 933 11.78 17.64 3.93
N ARG A 934 13.08 17.96 3.86
CA ARG A 934 13.81 18.56 4.96
C ARG A 934 13.80 20.06 4.72
N ASP A 935 13.82 20.80 5.81
CA ASP A 935 14.19 22.19 5.85
C ASP A 935 15.48 22.21 6.70
N ASP A 936 16.47 23.02 6.30
CA ASP A 936 17.70 23.34 7.04
C ASP A 936 17.83 24.87 6.95
N ASP A 937 18.26 25.53 8.02
CA ASP A 937 18.19 26.99 8.20
C ASP A 937 19.44 27.76 7.67
N ASP A 938 19.37 29.10 7.78
CA ASP A 938 20.47 30.08 8.03
C ASP A 938 20.59 31.28 7.04
N ASP A 939 20.63 32.47 7.68
CA ASP A 939 21.27 33.78 7.39
C ASP A 939 20.99 34.66 6.13
N ASP A 940 20.92 35.98 6.43
CA ASP A 940 21.15 37.22 5.65
C ASP A 940 20.42 37.45 4.28
N ASP A 941 20.11 38.67 3.82
CA ASP A 941 20.70 40.01 4.04
C ASP A 941 19.63 41.14 3.89
N ASP A 942 20.00 42.40 4.16
CA ASP A 942 19.17 43.61 3.98
C ASP A 942 18.93 43.96 2.49
N GLY A 943 17.80 44.63 2.17
CA GLY A 943 17.42 44.89 0.78
C GLY A 943 16.36 45.98 0.57
N ILE A 944 16.77 47.25 0.68
CA ILE A 944 15.94 48.41 0.30
C ILE A 944 16.09 48.69 -1.20
N GLU A 945 14.98 48.80 -1.94
CA GLU A 945 14.91 49.74 -3.08
C GLU A 945 13.46 50.13 -3.45
N GLU A 946 13.29 51.37 -3.91
CA GLU A 946 12.04 51.92 -4.45
C GLU A 946 12.02 51.82 -5.98
N SER A 947 10.87 51.59 -6.63
CA SER A 947 10.46 52.32 -7.85
C SER A 947 9.09 51.88 -8.41
N GLU A 948 8.38 52.89 -8.98
CA GLU A 948 7.15 52.86 -9.82
C GLU A 948 5.88 52.13 -9.32
#